data_AF-A0A5D2NR12-F1
#
_entry.id   AF-A0A5D2NR12-F1
#
_cell.length_a   1.000
_cell.length_b   1.000
_cell.length_c   1.000
_cell.angle_alpha   90.00
_cell.angle_beta   90.00
_cell.angle_gamma   90.00
#
_symmetry.space_group_name_H-M   'P 1'
#
loop_
_entity.id
_entity.type
_entity.pdbx_description
1 polymer ?
#
loop_
_entity_poly.entity_id
_entity_poly.type
_entity_poly.pdbx_seq_one_letter_code
_entity_poly.pdbx_strand_id
1 'polypeptide(L)'
;METVALASSYDKEDMASTKVLHSCTILTRRIITNRLHILFHFTVTLLLLYYRISHFFNGNRLPALSWALITISELIFTFIWCLTQAFRWRPLSRTVSIDEIPANMNLEGLDVFVCTADPQKEPTMEVMNTIISALALDYPPEKLAVYLSDDGGSYITLYALKEAFAFSKRWLPFCMKYRIKTRCPKAFFSLAKYEELSITDEFSAKKDELEVIHGDTYMDDNENDEESTKMPLLVYVSRERRPSKPHRFKAGALNALLRVSEKFSNGPYLLVLDCDMYCNDPTSARQAMCFHLDPQMSPSLAFVQFPQMFYNISKNDIYDNQARSAYRIKWQGMDGIRGPSLSGTGFYLKRKALYGSPNCEDKHPSEAQRTFGDLMKFSSGEEIAILKEAKLLASCDYERNTKWGEEIGFSYESLLESTFTGYLLHCRGWTSVYLCPTRPCFLGCTTIDMKDALVQLVKWSSGLLQIGLSRFSPLSYGISRMSILQSMCYGYFIYQPLYAIAFLIYGIIPQLCFLNGIPLYPKVLSSWFAVFSTVYLSAIGQQLHEVLSDGGTTLTWWNEQRIWVIKSVSGSCFGCLDLFMKWSGMKKTTFRLTNKAVDKDKLEKYEKGEFDFQGATMFMIPLSAMAILNMVCFIGGLGGIILRRNYEEMFGQIFLSLFIMALSYPMIQGLLKRSKKEKQ
;
A
#
# COMPACT_ATOMS: atom_id res chain seq x y z
N MET A 1 32.56 -12.19 -38.79
CA MET A 1 33.68 -13.11 -39.02
C MET A 1 34.23 -13.50 -37.66
N GLU A 2 34.09 -14.78 -37.32
CA GLU A 2 34.96 -15.62 -36.47
C GLU A 2 35.53 -14.97 -35.19
N THR A 3 35.30 -15.47 -33.97
CA THR A 3 35.35 -16.84 -33.42
C THR A 3 34.78 -16.70 -32.00
N VAL A 4 34.04 -17.65 -31.42
CA VAL A 4 34.59 -18.85 -30.76
C VAL A 4 33.52 -19.94 -30.79
N ALA A 5 33.79 -20.99 -31.54
CA ALA A 5 33.27 -22.33 -31.29
C ALA A 5 34.39 -23.08 -30.54
N LEU A 6 34.10 -23.57 -29.33
CA LEU A 6 34.69 -24.78 -28.71
C LEU A 6 34.17 -24.97 -27.27
N ALA A 7 33.00 -25.62 -27.19
CA ALA A 7 32.58 -26.51 -26.10
C ALA A 7 31.40 -27.32 -26.71
N SER A 8 31.66 -28.30 -27.57
CA SER A 8 32.00 -29.69 -27.21
C SER A 8 30.89 -30.41 -26.41
N SER A 9 29.81 -30.74 -27.13
CA SER A 9 29.16 -32.06 -27.13
C SER A 9 28.63 -32.68 -25.81
N TYR A 10 28.38 -31.90 -24.76
CA TYR A 10 27.67 -32.38 -23.55
C TYR A 10 26.27 -31.77 -23.34
N ASP A 11 25.80 -30.89 -24.24
CA ASP A 11 24.57 -30.10 -24.05
C ASP A 11 23.44 -30.44 -25.04
N LYS A 12 23.29 -31.71 -25.48
CA LYS A 12 22.21 -32.09 -26.40
C LYS A 12 21.16 -33.04 -25.84
N GLU A 13 21.32 -33.54 -24.61
CA GLU A 13 20.30 -34.38 -23.96
C GLU A 13 19.60 -33.73 -22.75
N ASP A 14 20.09 -32.60 -22.22
CA ASP A 14 19.43 -31.84 -21.13
C ASP A 14 18.63 -30.61 -21.58
N MET A 15 18.42 -30.44 -22.89
CA MET A 15 17.55 -29.38 -23.44
C MET A 15 16.06 -29.76 -23.44
N ALA A 16 15.66 -30.62 -22.50
CA ALA A 16 14.26 -30.94 -22.23
C ALA A 16 13.56 -29.71 -21.64
N SER A 17 12.98 -28.88 -22.51
CA SER A 17 11.89 -27.96 -22.22
C SER A 17 12.00 -27.23 -20.85
N THR A 18 12.87 -26.23 -20.74
CA THR A 18 12.76 -25.28 -19.62
C THR A 18 11.43 -24.54 -19.76
N LYS A 19 10.38 -25.03 -19.07
CA LYS A 19 9.05 -24.44 -19.08
C LYS A 19 9.12 -23.01 -18.54
N VAL A 20 8.39 -22.09 -19.18
CA VAL A 20 8.47 -20.66 -18.89
C VAL A 20 7.41 -20.34 -17.83
N LEU A 21 7.83 -20.28 -16.56
CA LEU A 21 6.92 -20.11 -15.42
C LEU A 21 6.22 -18.74 -15.37
N HIS A 22 6.82 -17.72 -15.99
CA HIS A 22 6.27 -16.36 -16.06
C HIS A 22 6.69 -15.66 -17.33
N SER A 23 5.89 -14.67 -17.73
CA SER A 23 6.19 -13.81 -18.87
C SER A 23 6.13 -12.35 -18.48
N CYS A 24 6.88 -11.51 -19.22
CA CYS A 24 6.97 -10.08 -18.99
C CYS A 24 6.67 -9.34 -20.29
N THR A 25 5.64 -8.49 -20.26
CA THR A 25 5.22 -7.67 -21.40
C THR A 25 5.55 -6.21 -21.14
N ILE A 26 6.44 -5.64 -21.95
CA ILE A 26 6.80 -4.22 -21.90
C ILE A 26 5.70 -3.38 -22.57
N LEU A 27 5.23 -2.33 -21.90
CA LEU A 27 4.16 -1.47 -22.41
C LEU A 27 4.72 -0.39 -23.37
N THR A 28 5.26 -0.80 -24.52
CA THR A 28 6.01 0.07 -25.45
C THR A 28 5.26 1.33 -25.87
N ARG A 29 3.97 1.25 -26.17
CA ARG A 29 3.15 2.43 -26.53
C ARG A 29 3.07 3.45 -25.39
N ARG A 30 2.90 2.98 -24.14
CA ARG A 30 2.90 3.85 -22.95
C ARG A 30 4.29 4.47 -22.75
N ILE A 31 5.37 3.72 -22.96
CA ILE A 31 6.75 4.24 -22.85
C ILE A 31 6.99 5.42 -23.79
N ILE A 32 6.66 5.26 -25.07
CA ILE A 32 6.88 6.33 -26.07
C ILE A 32 6.08 7.57 -25.70
N THR A 33 4.79 7.40 -25.40
CA THR A 33 3.88 8.49 -25.00
C THR A 33 4.40 9.21 -23.75
N ASN A 34 4.79 8.46 -22.72
CA ASN A 34 5.32 9.00 -21.48
C ASN A 34 6.62 9.79 -21.69
N ARG A 35 7.56 9.26 -22.48
CA ARG A 35 8.87 9.92 -22.69
C ARG A 35 8.72 11.22 -23.49
N LEU A 36 7.85 11.23 -24.50
CA LEU A 36 7.52 12.45 -25.24
C LEU A 36 6.86 13.49 -24.33
N HIS A 37 5.90 13.07 -23.49
CA HIS A 37 5.27 13.94 -22.50
C HIS A 37 6.28 14.48 -21.48
N ILE A 38 7.16 13.64 -20.94
CA ILE A 38 8.21 14.04 -20.00
C ILE A 38 9.08 15.14 -20.61
N LEU A 39 9.56 14.93 -21.84
CA LEU A 39 10.40 15.92 -22.53
C LEU A 39 9.65 17.24 -22.71
N PHE A 40 8.44 17.19 -23.27
CA PHE A 40 7.61 18.37 -23.50
C PHE A 40 7.30 19.12 -22.21
N HIS A 41 6.75 18.45 -21.20
CA HIS A 41 6.35 19.05 -19.95
C HIS A 41 7.54 19.64 -19.20
N PHE A 42 8.69 18.94 -19.20
CA PHE A 42 9.91 19.44 -18.60
C PHE A 42 10.39 20.73 -19.27
N THR A 43 10.42 20.78 -20.62
CA THR A 43 10.81 21.99 -21.35
C THR A 43 9.91 23.18 -21.02
N VAL A 44 8.59 23.00 -21.02
CA VAL A 44 7.66 24.10 -20.72
C VAL A 44 7.76 24.52 -19.24
N THR A 45 8.01 23.58 -18.33
CA THR A 45 8.23 23.88 -16.91
C THR A 45 9.52 24.69 -16.71
N LEU A 46 10.60 24.37 -17.43
CA LEU A 46 11.83 25.18 -17.39
C LEU A 46 11.60 26.60 -17.89
N LEU A 47 10.78 26.80 -18.93
CA LEU A 47 10.40 28.13 -19.41
C LEU A 47 9.60 28.91 -18.36
N LEU A 48 8.68 28.24 -17.65
CA LEU A 48 7.94 28.84 -16.54
C LEU A 48 8.87 29.28 -15.41
N LEU A 49 9.81 28.42 -15.00
CA LEU A 49 10.78 28.74 -13.95
C LEU A 49 11.73 29.87 -14.38
N TYR A 50 12.17 29.86 -15.64
CA TYR A 50 12.96 30.95 -16.22
C TYR A 50 12.21 32.28 -16.15
N TYR A 51 10.92 32.29 -16.51
CA TYR A 51 10.07 33.48 -16.39
C TYR A 51 10.01 33.97 -14.94
N ARG A 52 9.76 33.07 -13.96
CA ARG A 52 9.70 33.43 -12.54
C ARG A 52 10.99 34.05 -12.03
N ILE A 53 12.11 33.41 -12.33
CA ILE A 53 13.43 33.80 -11.83
C ILE A 53 13.89 35.10 -12.49
N SER A 54 13.78 35.23 -13.81
CA SER A 54 14.19 36.45 -14.53
C SER A 54 13.39 37.67 -14.08
N HIS A 55 12.07 37.55 -13.92
CA HIS A 55 11.24 38.65 -13.43
C HIS A 55 11.48 39.00 -11.95
N PHE A 56 11.95 38.05 -11.14
CA PHE A 56 12.32 38.32 -9.74
C PHE A 56 13.57 39.21 -9.66
N PHE A 57 14.59 38.95 -10.48
CA PHE A 57 15.85 39.70 -10.47
C PHE A 57 15.81 40.99 -11.30
N ASN A 58 14.99 41.06 -12.35
CA ASN A 58 14.95 42.21 -13.27
C ASN A 58 14.04 43.38 -12.82
N GLY A 59 13.68 43.45 -11.53
CA GLY A 59 13.29 44.71 -10.89
C GLY A 59 11.87 45.25 -11.17
N ASN A 60 10.86 44.39 -11.33
CA ASN A 60 9.47 44.88 -11.31
C ASN A 60 8.99 45.14 -9.87
N ARG A 61 8.19 46.21 -9.69
CA ARG A 61 7.51 46.64 -8.44
C ARG A 61 6.45 45.65 -7.92
N LEU A 62 6.68 44.35 -8.06
CA LEU A 62 5.81 43.29 -7.56
C LEU A 62 6.12 43.01 -6.09
N PRO A 63 5.16 42.52 -5.28
CA PRO A 63 5.46 42.14 -3.91
C PRO A 63 6.42 40.95 -3.90
N ALA A 64 7.69 41.21 -3.57
CA ALA A 64 8.77 40.24 -3.62
C ALA A 64 8.43 38.95 -2.85
N LEU A 65 7.75 39.09 -1.70
CA LEU A 65 7.33 37.96 -0.88
C LEU A 65 6.31 37.07 -1.62
N SER A 66 5.25 37.64 -2.20
CA SER A 66 4.22 36.86 -2.91
C SER A 66 4.81 36.12 -4.10
N TRP A 67 5.72 36.78 -4.84
CA TRP A 67 6.41 36.17 -5.97
C TRP A 67 7.35 35.04 -5.54
N ALA A 68 8.13 35.24 -4.47
CA ALA A 68 9.02 34.23 -3.92
C ALA A 68 8.23 33.01 -3.42
N LEU A 69 7.13 33.20 -2.69
CA LEU A 69 6.31 32.11 -2.17
C LEU A 69 5.73 31.26 -3.31
N ILE A 70 5.15 31.88 -4.34
CA ILE A 70 4.61 31.14 -5.49
C ILE A 70 5.71 30.39 -6.24
N THR A 71 6.88 31.01 -6.42
CA THR A 71 8.03 30.36 -7.04
C THR A 71 8.48 29.14 -6.22
N ILE A 72 8.51 29.24 -4.88
CA ILE A 72 8.81 28.10 -3.99
C ILE A 72 7.79 26.98 -4.19
N SER A 73 6.50 27.30 -4.28
CA SER A 73 5.47 26.29 -4.53
C SER A 73 5.64 25.60 -5.89
N GLU A 74 5.92 26.36 -6.94
CA GLU A 74 6.16 25.82 -8.29
C GLU A 74 7.43 24.95 -8.33
N LEU A 75 8.47 25.29 -7.56
CA LEU A 75 9.66 24.44 -7.38
C LEU A 75 9.34 23.14 -6.65
N ILE A 76 8.50 23.17 -5.61
CA ILE A 76 8.05 21.95 -4.91
C ILE A 76 7.24 21.06 -5.86
N PHE A 77 6.28 21.63 -6.60
CA PHE A 77 5.52 20.90 -7.61
C PHE A 77 6.43 20.27 -8.66
N THR A 78 7.40 21.04 -9.18
CA THR A 78 8.37 20.57 -10.17
C THR A 78 9.23 19.44 -9.61
N PHE A 79 9.75 19.59 -8.39
CA PHE A 79 10.58 18.58 -7.72
C PHE A 79 9.82 17.26 -7.58
N ILE A 80 8.60 17.29 -7.04
CA ILE A 80 7.82 16.06 -6.86
C ILE A 80 7.39 15.49 -8.22
N TRP A 81 7.02 16.34 -9.19
CA TRP A 81 6.71 15.90 -10.55
C TRP A 81 7.90 15.16 -11.18
N CYS A 82 9.13 15.68 -11.06
CA CYS A 82 10.34 15.01 -11.53
C CYS A 82 10.48 13.61 -10.94
N LEU A 83 10.29 13.46 -9.62
CA LEU A 83 10.34 12.15 -8.95
C LEU A 83 9.31 11.16 -9.53
N THR A 84 8.11 11.62 -9.89
CA THR A 84 7.07 10.75 -10.47
C THR A 84 7.38 10.23 -11.87
N GLN A 85 8.34 10.82 -12.59
CA GLN A 85 8.65 10.38 -13.96
C GLN A 85 9.33 9.02 -13.99
N ALA A 86 9.97 8.61 -12.90
CA ALA A 86 10.60 7.30 -12.79
C ALA A 86 9.59 6.16 -13.00
N PHE A 87 8.37 6.25 -12.45
CA PHE A 87 7.30 5.26 -12.66
C PHE A 87 6.90 5.10 -14.14
N ARG A 88 7.08 6.16 -14.93
CA ARG A 88 6.63 6.22 -16.32
C ARG A 88 7.70 5.82 -17.32
N TRP A 89 8.93 5.61 -16.84
CA TRP A 89 10.11 5.41 -17.69
C TRP A 89 10.11 4.08 -18.45
N ARG A 90 9.65 3.00 -17.80
CA ARG A 90 9.61 1.65 -18.36
C ARG A 90 8.51 0.75 -17.74
N PRO A 91 7.23 1.16 -17.73
CA PRO A 91 6.17 0.32 -17.17
C PRO A 91 6.06 -1.03 -17.91
N LEU A 92 5.83 -2.10 -17.16
CA LEU A 92 5.64 -3.46 -17.66
C LEU A 92 4.53 -4.18 -16.91
N SER A 93 4.06 -5.29 -17.48
CA SER A 93 3.08 -6.19 -16.88
C SER A 93 3.61 -7.62 -16.90
N ARG A 94 3.30 -8.41 -15.89
CA ARG A 94 3.71 -9.81 -15.77
C ARG A 94 2.51 -10.74 -15.77
N THR A 95 2.71 -11.94 -16.31
CA THR A 95 1.75 -13.06 -16.21
C THR A 95 2.49 -14.31 -15.77
N VAL A 96 1.76 -15.28 -15.22
CA VAL A 96 2.32 -16.51 -14.67
C VAL A 96 1.58 -17.73 -15.23
N SER A 97 2.32 -18.82 -15.43
CA SER A 97 1.81 -20.11 -15.90
C SER A 97 1.89 -21.12 -14.76
N ILE A 98 0.84 -21.22 -13.95
CA ILE A 98 0.82 -22.06 -12.74
C ILE A 98 0.87 -23.55 -13.09
N ASP A 99 0.26 -23.94 -14.21
CA ASP A 99 0.22 -25.32 -14.71
C ASP A 99 1.58 -25.82 -15.22
N GLU A 100 2.51 -24.89 -15.46
CA GLU A 100 3.87 -25.19 -15.88
C GLU A 100 4.81 -25.47 -14.71
N ILE A 101 4.39 -25.20 -13.46
CA ILE A 101 5.14 -25.64 -12.27
C ILE A 101 5.20 -27.17 -12.32
N PRO A 102 6.39 -27.77 -12.45
CA PRO A 102 6.50 -29.22 -12.62
C PRO A 102 5.88 -29.94 -11.42
N ALA A 103 5.06 -30.98 -11.68
CA ALA A 103 4.41 -31.76 -10.62
C ALA A 103 5.41 -32.45 -9.68
N ASN A 104 6.64 -32.70 -10.17
CA ASN A 104 7.78 -33.21 -9.41
C ASN A 104 8.61 -32.13 -8.71
N MET A 105 8.30 -30.84 -8.91
CA MET A 105 8.98 -29.76 -8.21
C MET A 105 8.48 -29.73 -6.77
N ASN A 106 9.34 -30.15 -5.85
CA ASN A 106 9.04 -30.15 -4.43
C ASN A 106 8.93 -28.70 -3.95
N LEU A 107 7.71 -28.14 -3.96
CA LEU A 107 7.44 -26.81 -3.38
C LEU A 107 8.06 -26.76 -1.98
N GLU A 108 8.72 -25.67 -1.61
CA GLU A 108 9.32 -25.57 -0.28
C GLU A 108 8.29 -25.12 0.77
N GLY A 109 8.70 -25.04 2.03
CA GLY A 109 7.83 -24.55 3.10
C GLY A 109 7.35 -23.10 2.93
N LEU A 110 6.11 -22.84 3.30
CA LEU A 110 5.49 -21.52 3.31
C LEU A 110 4.89 -21.21 4.70
N ASP A 111 5.34 -20.12 5.30
CA ASP A 111 4.77 -19.59 6.54
C ASP A 111 3.88 -18.39 6.23
N VAL A 112 2.68 -18.35 6.79
CA VAL A 112 1.75 -17.23 6.68
C VAL A 112 1.68 -16.49 8.00
N PHE A 113 2.00 -15.21 8.03
CA PHE A 113 1.96 -14.36 9.21
C PHE A 113 0.77 -13.41 9.16
N VAL A 114 -0.08 -13.48 10.17
CA VAL A 114 -1.19 -12.55 10.42
C VAL A 114 -0.96 -11.90 11.78
N CYS A 115 -1.07 -10.57 11.84
CA CYS A 115 -0.93 -9.83 13.10
C CYS A 115 -2.25 -9.13 13.46
N THR A 116 -2.65 -9.23 14.72
CA THR A 116 -3.75 -8.46 15.32
C THR A 116 -3.30 -7.85 16.64
N ALA A 117 -3.92 -6.75 17.06
CA ALA A 117 -3.56 -6.02 18.27
C ALA A 117 -4.74 -5.67 19.19
N ASP A 118 -5.97 -5.60 18.69
CA ASP A 118 -7.13 -5.16 19.47
C ASP A 118 -8.43 -5.74 18.88
N PRO A 119 -9.11 -6.66 19.59
CA PRO A 119 -10.30 -7.34 19.06
C PRO A 119 -11.51 -6.42 18.85
N GLN A 120 -11.51 -5.20 19.42
CA GLN A 120 -12.58 -4.23 19.19
C GLN A 120 -12.36 -3.42 17.92
N LYS A 121 -11.11 -3.01 17.66
CA LYS A 121 -10.76 -2.24 16.46
C LYS A 121 -10.53 -3.12 15.25
N GLU A 122 -10.12 -4.37 15.48
CA GLU A 122 -9.90 -5.41 14.48
C GLU A 122 -10.83 -6.57 14.84
N PRO A 123 -12.08 -6.57 14.34
CA PRO A 123 -13.09 -7.50 14.80
C PRO A 123 -12.63 -8.96 14.64
N THR A 124 -12.70 -9.73 15.72
CA THR A 124 -12.17 -11.10 15.79
C THR A 124 -12.68 -11.99 14.66
N MET A 125 -13.95 -11.86 14.26
CA MET A 125 -14.51 -12.62 13.15
C MET A 125 -13.85 -12.32 11.78
N GLU A 126 -13.44 -11.08 11.52
CA GLU A 126 -12.71 -10.76 10.29
C GLU A 126 -11.32 -11.40 10.32
N VAL A 127 -10.65 -11.36 11.49
CA VAL A 127 -9.36 -12.03 11.69
C VAL A 127 -9.48 -13.54 11.43
N MET A 128 -10.52 -14.19 11.94
CA MET A 128 -10.74 -15.63 11.71
C MET A 128 -11.03 -15.95 10.25
N ASN A 129 -11.80 -15.12 9.54
CA ASN A 129 -12.01 -15.29 8.09
C ASN A 129 -10.68 -15.22 7.31
N THR A 130 -9.80 -14.30 7.68
CA THR A 130 -8.45 -14.21 7.11
C THR A 130 -7.64 -15.49 7.41
N ILE A 131 -7.65 -15.99 8.65
CA ILE A 131 -6.96 -17.23 9.04
C ILE A 131 -7.49 -18.44 8.26
N ILE A 132 -8.80 -18.64 8.21
CA ILE A 132 -9.43 -19.76 7.48
C ILE A 132 -9.08 -19.70 5.99
N SER A 133 -9.12 -18.50 5.39
CA SER A 133 -8.74 -18.33 3.98
C SER A 133 -7.25 -18.62 3.71
N ALA A 134 -6.38 -18.33 4.68
CA ALA A 134 -4.95 -18.63 4.60
C ALA A 134 -4.66 -20.13 4.73
N LEU A 135 -5.38 -20.84 5.62
CA LEU A 135 -5.31 -22.30 5.73
C LEU A 135 -5.79 -23.00 4.44
N ALA A 136 -6.69 -22.37 3.69
CA ALA A 136 -7.29 -22.92 2.46
C ALA A 136 -6.57 -22.50 1.16
N LEU A 137 -5.34 -21.99 1.23
CA LEU A 137 -4.50 -21.75 0.06
C LEU A 137 -4.27 -23.06 -0.72
N ASP A 138 -4.13 -22.96 -2.05
CA ASP A 138 -3.76 -24.08 -2.92
C ASP A 138 -2.25 -24.37 -2.76
N TYR A 139 -1.91 -25.02 -1.66
CA TYR A 139 -0.55 -25.40 -1.28
C TYR A 139 -0.56 -26.75 -0.53
N PRO A 140 0.50 -27.57 -0.60
CA PRO A 140 0.55 -28.82 0.14
C PRO A 140 0.38 -28.56 1.66
N PRO A 141 -0.58 -29.22 2.35
CA PRO A 141 -0.87 -28.95 3.76
C PRO A 141 0.33 -29.19 4.67
N GLU A 142 1.14 -30.20 4.38
CA GLU A 142 2.38 -30.49 5.10
C GLU A 142 3.49 -29.48 4.84
N LYS A 143 3.27 -28.47 3.99
CA LYS A 143 4.22 -27.39 3.65
C LYS A 143 3.68 -26.00 3.92
N LEU A 144 2.50 -25.91 4.53
CA LEU A 144 1.84 -24.67 4.86
C LEU A 144 1.71 -24.56 6.39
N ALA A 145 2.17 -23.44 6.94
CA ALA A 145 1.98 -23.12 8.34
C ALA A 145 1.43 -21.71 8.49
N VAL A 146 0.37 -21.53 9.26
CA VAL A 146 -0.29 -20.24 9.51
C VAL A 146 -0.02 -19.82 10.95
N TYR A 147 0.43 -18.59 11.15
CA TYR A 147 0.77 -18.01 12.44
C TYR A 147 -0.08 -16.77 12.69
N LEU A 148 -0.84 -16.78 13.78
CA LEU A 148 -1.53 -15.60 14.29
C LEU A 148 -0.72 -15.01 15.45
N SER A 149 -0.18 -13.81 15.26
CA SER A 149 0.34 -13.00 16.36
C SER A 149 -0.75 -12.11 16.93
N ASP A 150 -1.05 -12.28 18.21
CA ASP A 150 -2.00 -11.43 18.95
C ASP A 150 -1.23 -10.53 19.93
N ASP A 151 -1.00 -9.29 19.53
CA ASP A 151 -0.47 -8.23 20.38
C ASP A 151 -1.51 -7.73 21.39
N GLY A 152 -2.79 -8.08 21.28
CA GLY A 152 -3.79 -7.83 22.32
C GLY A 152 -3.68 -8.81 23.49
N GLY A 153 -3.24 -10.04 23.22
CA GLY A 153 -3.25 -11.14 24.19
C GLY A 153 -4.66 -11.47 24.66
N SER A 154 -5.65 -11.39 23.77
CA SER A 154 -7.07 -11.48 24.10
C SER A 154 -7.53 -12.94 24.17
N TYR A 155 -8.17 -13.31 25.27
CA TYR A 155 -8.76 -14.64 25.41
C TYR A 155 -9.86 -14.90 24.36
N ILE A 156 -10.56 -13.85 23.91
CA ILE A 156 -11.61 -13.95 22.87
C ILE A 156 -10.96 -14.32 21.53
N THR A 157 -9.82 -13.71 21.19
CA THR A 157 -9.09 -14.03 19.96
C THR A 157 -8.59 -15.48 19.98
N LEU A 158 -8.03 -15.93 21.12
CA LEU A 158 -7.58 -17.31 21.28
C LEU A 158 -8.74 -18.31 21.19
N TYR A 159 -9.87 -18.02 21.84
CA TYR A 159 -11.06 -18.86 21.78
C TYR A 159 -11.60 -18.96 20.35
N ALA A 160 -11.80 -17.83 19.68
CA ALA A 160 -12.27 -17.78 18.31
C ALA A 160 -11.33 -18.51 17.33
N LEU A 161 -10.01 -18.51 17.58
CA LEU A 161 -9.06 -19.25 16.77
C LEU A 161 -9.27 -20.77 16.86
N LYS A 162 -9.61 -21.29 18.05
CA LYS A 162 -9.90 -22.72 18.24
C LYS A 162 -11.17 -23.11 17.47
N GLU A 163 -12.23 -22.32 17.61
CA GLU A 163 -13.49 -22.52 16.88
C GLU A 163 -13.27 -22.42 15.36
N ALA A 164 -12.48 -21.44 14.90
CA ALA A 164 -12.14 -21.29 13.49
C ALA A 164 -11.34 -22.48 12.95
N PHE A 165 -10.46 -23.07 13.76
CA PHE A 165 -9.72 -24.28 13.38
C PHE A 165 -10.64 -25.51 13.33
N ALA A 166 -11.55 -25.66 14.28
CA ALA A 166 -12.57 -26.72 14.26
C ALA A 166 -13.44 -26.62 12.99
N PHE A 167 -13.94 -25.42 12.67
CA PHE A 167 -14.65 -25.15 11.42
C PHE A 167 -13.82 -25.47 10.18
N SER A 168 -12.53 -25.13 10.21
CA SER A 168 -11.61 -25.36 9.08
C SER A 168 -11.50 -26.84 8.70
N LYS A 169 -11.63 -27.76 9.65
CA LYS A 169 -11.63 -29.22 9.37
C LYS A 169 -12.76 -29.64 8.44
N ARG A 170 -13.91 -28.96 8.46
CA ARG A 170 -15.06 -29.20 7.58
C ARG A 170 -14.98 -28.34 6.30
N TRP A 171 -14.50 -27.09 6.45
CA TRP A 171 -14.42 -26.13 5.37
C TRP A 171 -13.38 -26.46 4.30
N LEU A 172 -12.16 -26.86 4.69
CA LEU A 172 -11.06 -27.14 3.76
C LEU A 172 -11.38 -28.31 2.81
N PRO A 173 -11.84 -29.49 3.29
CA PRO A 173 -12.23 -30.59 2.41
C PRO A 173 -13.32 -30.20 1.41
N PHE A 174 -14.37 -29.48 1.87
CA PHE A 174 -15.42 -28.95 1.00
C PHE A 174 -14.85 -28.04 -0.08
N CYS A 175 -13.99 -27.12 0.33
CA CYS A 175 -13.26 -26.23 -0.55
C CYS A 175 -12.48 -26.98 -1.64
N MET A 176 -11.75 -28.04 -1.28
CA MET A 176 -10.94 -28.83 -2.21
C MET A 176 -11.82 -29.69 -3.13
N LYS A 177 -12.80 -30.41 -2.58
CA LYS A 177 -13.72 -31.30 -3.32
C LYS A 177 -14.45 -30.55 -4.44
N TYR A 178 -14.95 -29.36 -4.14
CA TYR A 178 -15.74 -28.55 -5.08
C TYR A 178 -14.93 -27.44 -5.77
N ARG A 179 -13.60 -27.39 -5.59
CA ARG A 179 -12.69 -26.39 -6.20
C ARG A 179 -13.14 -24.94 -5.98
N ILE A 180 -13.62 -24.64 -4.76
CA ILE A 180 -14.15 -23.31 -4.41
C ILE A 180 -13.06 -22.24 -4.53
N LYS A 181 -13.24 -21.27 -5.42
CA LYS A 181 -12.24 -20.19 -5.57
C LYS A 181 -12.28 -19.20 -4.39
N THR A 182 -13.45 -18.87 -3.86
CA THR A 182 -13.58 -17.92 -2.74
C THR A 182 -13.39 -18.64 -1.41
N ARG A 183 -12.17 -18.62 -0.87
CA ARG A 183 -11.80 -19.38 0.34
C ARG A 183 -12.22 -18.73 1.66
N CYS A 184 -12.51 -17.44 1.66
CA CYS A 184 -13.02 -16.73 2.83
C CYS A 184 -14.51 -17.11 3.04
N PRO A 185 -14.87 -17.73 4.18
CA PRO A 185 -16.24 -18.20 4.43
C PRO A 185 -17.28 -17.08 4.35
N LYS A 186 -17.05 -15.96 5.05
CA LYS A 186 -17.95 -14.78 5.01
C LYS A 186 -18.17 -14.28 3.58
N ALA A 187 -17.11 -14.19 2.78
CA ALA A 187 -17.22 -13.77 1.40
C ALA A 187 -18.02 -14.81 0.57
N PHE A 188 -17.72 -16.10 0.72
CA PHE A 188 -18.38 -17.18 0.00
C PHE A 188 -19.90 -17.22 0.26
N PHE A 189 -20.33 -17.18 1.53
CA PHE A 189 -21.74 -17.22 1.89
C PHE A 189 -22.49 -15.93 1.51
N SER A 190 -21.79 -14.80 1.35
CA SER A 190 -22.41 -13.54 0.90
C SER A 190 -22.64 -13.44 -0.62
N LEU A 191 -22.08 -14.36 -1.42
CA LEU A 191 -22.19 -14.31 -2.88
C LEU A 191 -23.59 -14.74 -3.35
N ALA A 192 -24.29 -13.85 -4.06
CA ALA A 192 -25.60 -14.13 -4.66
C ALA A 192 -25.55 -15.09 -5.86
N LYS A 193 -24.36 -15.39 -6.40
CA LYS A 193 -24.13 -16.33 -7.52
C LYS A 193 -22.86 -17.13 -7.27
N TYR A 194 -22.98 -18.45 -7.21
CA TYR A 194 -21.84 -19.37 -7.18
C TYR A 194 -21.30 -19.48 -8.61
N GLU A 195 -20.17 -18.83 -8.88
CA GLU A 195 -19.53 -18.85 -10.21
C GLU A 195 -19.26 -20.30 -10.64
N GLU A 196 -19.85 -20.72 -11.76
CA GLU A 196 -19.48 -21.90 -12.56
C GLU A 196 -19.44 -23.26 -11.83
N LEU A 197 -20.12 -23.40 -10.69
CA LEU A 197 -20.25 -24.68 -9.99
C LEU A 197 -21.38 -25.51 -10.61
N SER A 198 -21.12 -26.79 -10.89
CA SER A 198 -22.18 -27.77 -11.12
C SER A 198 -22.89 -28.01 -9.80
N ILE A 199 -23.97 -27.28 -9.56
CA ILE A 199 -24.77 -27.39 -8.35
C ILE A 199 -25.44 -28.77 -8.36
N THR A 200 -24.93 -29.67 -7.53
CA THR A 200 -25.58 -30.95 -7.21
C THR A 200 -26.41 -30.78 -5.93
N ASP A 201 -27.36 -31.68 -5.71
CA ASP A 201 -28.13 -31.69 -4.45
C ASP A 201 -27.20 -31.92 -3.24
N GLU A 202 -26.18 -32.77 -3.40
CA GLU A 202 -25.14 -33.01 -2.40
C GLU A 202 -24.34 -31.74 -2.06
N PHE A 203 -23.94 -30.97 -3.08
CA PHE A 203 -23.25 -29.69 -2.87
C PHE A 203 -24.13 -28.72 -2.08
N SER A 204 -25.40 -28.60 -2.46
CA SER A 204 -26.34 -27.67 -1.83
C SER A 204 -26.59 -28.04 -0.37
N ALA A 205 -26.85 -29.32 -0.10
CA ALA A 205 -27.05 -29.81 1.27
C ALA A 205 -25.82 -29.56 2.15
N LYS A 206 -24.60 -29.88 1.66
CA LYS A 206 -23.37 -29.66 2.43
C LYS A 206 -23.07 -28.18 2.63
N LYS A 207 -23.41 -27.35 1.65
CA LYS A 207 -23.23 -25.90 1.70
C LYS A 207 -24.17 -25.26 2.73
N ASP A 208 -25.43 -25.68 2.78
CA ASP A 208 -26.41 -25.19 3.77
C ASP A 208 -26.04 -25.66 5.19
N GLU A 209 -25.58 -26.89 5.36
CA GLU A 209 -25.02 -27.39 6.62
C GLU A 209 -23.86 -26.52 7.11
N LEU A 210 -22.89 -26.23 6.24
CA LEU A 210 -21.74 -25.38 6.55
C LEU A 210 -22.12 -23.92 6.83
N GLU A 211 -23.18 -23.41 6.21
CA GLU A 211 -23.69 -22.05 6.43
C GLU A 211 -24.31 -21.92 7.83
N VAL A 212 -25.07 -22.92 8.27
CA VAL A 212 -25.60 -23.01 9.65
C VAL A 212 -24.46 -23.11 10.65
N ILE A 213 -23.52 -24.03 10.41
CA ILE A 213 -22.32 -24.22 11.25
C ILE A 213 -21.52 -22.91 11.38
N HIS A 214 -21.32 -22.19 10.28
CA HIS A 214 -20.62 -20.91 10.29
C HIS A 214 -21.39 -19.81 11.06
N GLY A 215 -22.72 -19.89 11.09
CA GLY A 215 -23.59 -18.98 11.83
C GLY A 215 -23.69 -19.27 13.33
N ASP A 216 -23.46 -20.51 13.73
CA ASP A 216 -23.56 -20.97 15.12
C ASP A 216 -22.23 -20.81 15.89
N THR A 217 -22.34 -20.50 17.19
CA THR A 217 -21.19 -20.11 18.05
C THR A 217 -20.56 -21.29 18.79
N TYR A 218 -21.06 -22.51 18.62
CA TYR A 218 -20.61 -23.70 19.36
C TYR A 218 -20.46 -24.88 18.41
N MET A 219 -19.24 -25.39 18.27
CA MET A 219 -18.96 -26.69 17.68
C MET A 219 -18.66 -27.70 18.79
N ASP A 220 -19.40 -28.80 18.83
CA ASP A 220 -19.03 -29.95 19.67
C ASP A 220 -17.93 -30.74 18.94
N ASP A 221 -16.76 -30.90 19.57
CA ASP A 221 -15.59 -31.62 19.04
C ASP A 221 -15.84 -33.14 18.86
N ASN A 222 -17.05 -33.63 19.15
CA ASN A 222 -17.37 -35.06 19.27
C ASN A 222 -18.01 -35.73 18.03
N GLU A 223 -18.15 -35.05 16.88
CA GLU A 223 -18.65 -35.72 15.67
C GLU A 223 -17.51 -36.28 14.81
N ASN A 224 -17.53 -37.62 14.66
CA ASN A 224 -16.62 -38.46 13.89
C ASN A 224 -15.94 -37.73 12.72
N ASP A 225 -14.62 -37.54 12.83
CA ASP A 225 -13.75 -37.05 11.76
C ASP A 225 -13.98 -37.88 10.47
N GLU A 226 -14.70 -37.32 9.49
CA GLU A 226 -14.73 -37.86 8.13
C GLU A 226 -13.29 -37.81 7.58
N GLU A 227 -12.66 -38.99 7.49
CA GLU A 227 -11.44 -39.33 6.76
C GLU A 227 -10.31 -38.27 6.82
N SER A 228 -9.40 -38.46 7.81
CA SER A 228 -8.13 -37.78 8.10
C SER A 228 -7.57 -36.79 7.04
N THR A 229 -8.23 -35.64 6.82
CA THR A 229 -7.69 -34.61 5.94
C THR A 229 -6.49 -33.97 6.62
N LYS A 230 -5.32 -34.02 5.99
CA LYS A 230 -4.11 -33.38 6.51
C LYS A 230 -4.33 -31.87 6.58
N MET A 231 -4.30 -31.34 7.79
CA MET A 231 -4.47 -29.91 8.05
C MET A 231 -3.12 -29.19 8.08
N PRO A 232 -3.03 -27.96 7.55
CA PRO A 232 -1.87 -27.10 7.76
C PRO A 232 -1.65 -26.81 9.24
N LEU A 233 -0.40 -26.55 9.63
CA LEU A 233 -0.06 -26.15 11.00
C LEU A 233 -0.67 -24.78 11.31
N LEU A 234 -1.33 -24.63 12.46
CA LEU A 234 -1.83 -23.35 12.96
C LEU A 234 -1.17 -23.04 14.32
N VAL A 235 -0.51 -21.88 14.41
CA VAL A 235 0.21 -21.46 15.64
C VAL A 235 -0.31 -20.11 16.12
N TYR A 236 -0.71 -20.06 17.39
CA TYR A 236 -1.04 -18.81 18.07
C TYR A 236 0.16 -18.31 18.89
N VAL A 237 0.53 -17.05 18.71
CA VAL A 237 1.63 -16.41 19.44
C VAL A 237 1.16 -15.09 20.07
N SER A 238 1.14 -15.05 21.40
CA SER A 238 1.11 -13.79 22.15
C SER A 238 2.49 -13.56 22.74
N ARG A 239 3.25 -12.61 22.17
CA ARG A 239 4.61 -12.30 22.63
C ARG A 239 4.61 -11.64 24.01
N GLU A 240 5.70 -11.81 24.75
CA GLU A 240 5.87 -11.13 26.03
C GLU A 240 5.98 -9.62 25.81
N ARG A 241 5.30 -8.83 26.64
CA ARG A 241 5.40 -7.36 26.64
C ARG A 241 5.61 -6.87 28.06
N ARG A 242 6.50 -5.87 28.21
CA ARG A 242 6.75 -5.19 29.48
C ARG A 242 6.67 -3.68 29.28
N PRO A 243 6.09 -2.92 30.23
CA PRO A 243 6.01 -1.46 30.13
C PRO A 243 7.36 -0.75 29.97
N SER A 244 8.44 -1.36 30.48
CA SER A 244 9.81 -0.83 30.39
C SER A 244 10.49 -1.08 29.04
N LYS A 245 9.85 -1.81 28.11
CA LYS A 245 10.42 -2.18 26.81
C LYS A 245 9.65 -1.53 25.67
N PRO A 246 10.33 -1.09 24.59
CA PRO A 246 9.64 -0.59 23.41
C PRO A 246 8.76 -1.66 22.78
N HIS A 247 7.50 -1.34 22.46
CA HIS A 247 6.54 -2.29 21.88
C HIS A 247 6.93 -2.75 20.47
N ARG A 248 7.54 -1.87 19.67
CA ARG A 248 7.90 -2.09 18.25
C ARG A 248 6.72 -2.48 17.34
N PHE A 249 5.48 -2.42 17.83
CA PHE A 249 4.23 -2.67 17.10
C PHE A 249 4.32 -3.87 16.15
N LYS A 250 3.77 -3.77 14.94
CA LYS A 250 3.76 -4.83 13.93
C LYS A 250 5.15 -5.34 13.57
N ALA A 251 6.17 -4.47 13.51
CA ALA A 251 7.54 -4.91 13.22
C ALA A 251 8.06 -5.93 14.25
N GLY A 252 7.84 -5.65 15.53
CA GLY A 252 8.24 -6.56 16.61
C GLY A 252 7.40 -7.83 16.65
N ALA A 253 6.12 -7.77 16.27
CA ALA A 253 5.28 -8.96 16.14
C ALA A 253 5.78 -9.87 15.01
N LEU A 254 6.06 -9.29 13.83
CA LEU A 254 6.61 -10.01 12.69
C LEU A 254 8.00 -10.60 12.98
N ASN A 255 8.88 -9.87 13.67
CA ASN A 255 10.19 -10.40 14.06
C ASN A 255 10.09 -11.50 15.11
N ALA A 256 9.15 -11.41 16.06
CA ALA A 256 8.88 -12.51 16.99
C ALA A 256 8.37 -13.76 16.24
N LEU A 257 7.42 -13.61 15.31
CA LEU A 257 6.97 -14.70 14.45
C LEU A 257 8.10 -15.26 13.58
N LEU A 258 8.98 -14.41 13.05
CA LEU A 258 10.11 -14.84 12.24
C LEU A 258 11.00 -15.83 13.01
N ARG A 259 11.31 -15.51 14.28
CA ARG A 259 12.09 -16.40 15.17
C ARG A 259 11.31 -17.64 15.59
N VAL A 260 10.07 -17.46 16.04
CA VAL A 260 9.26 -18.59 16.53
C VAL A 260 9.04 -19.63 15.44
N SER A 261 8.73 -19.19 14.21
CA SER A 261 8.51 -20.08 13.07
C SER A 261 9.74 -20.91 12.70
N GLU A 262 10.97 -20.46 12.98
CA GLU A 262 12.20 -21.25 12.76
C GLU A 262 12.20 -22.58 13.55
N LYS A 263 11.46 -22.65 14.66
CA LYS A 263 11.37 -23.85 15.50
C LYS A 263 10.24 -24.79 15.13
N PHE A 264 9.25 -24.29 14.40
CA PHE A 264 8.10 -25.08 14.00
C PHE A 264 8.22 -25.55 12.56
N SER A 265 8.12 -24.63 11.61
CA SER A 265 8.07 -24.94 10.17
C SER A 265 9.34 -24.54 9.44
N ASN A 266 9.99 -23.45 9.84
CA ASN A 266 11.16 -22.86 9.20
C ASN A 266 11.00 -22.70 7.67
N GLY A 267 9.84 -22.22 7.22
CA GLY A 267 9.54 -22.07 5.80
C GLY A 267 10.47 -21.04 5.14
N PRO A 268 11.13 -21.34 4.01
CA PRO A 268 11.99 -20.36 3.31
C PRO A 268 11.21 -19.20 2.70
N TYR A 269 9.88 -19.30 2.59
CA TYR A 269 9.01 -18.23 2.11
C TYR A 269 7.99 -17.83 3.17
N LEU A 270 7.67 -16.54 3.19
CA LEU A 270 6.76 -15.90 4.14
C LEU A 270 5.66 -15.16 3.38
N LEU A 271 4.39 -15.48 3.61
CA LEU A 271 3.27 -14.62 3.25
C LEU A 271 2.93 -13.74 4.45
N VAL A 272 2.88 -12.43 4.27
CA VAL A 272 2.41 -11.51 5.33
C VAL A 272 1.07 -10.91 4.95
N LEU A 273 0.11 -11.01 5.87
CA LEU A 273 -1.24 -10.46 5.73
C LEU A 273 -1.57 -9.55 6.90
N ASP A 274 -2.26 -8.45 6.61
CA ASP A 274 -3.05 -7.73 7.61
C ASP A 274 -4.25 -8.58 8.02
N CYS A 275 -4.72 -8.41 9.25
CA CYS A 275 -5.83 -9.20 9.81
C CYS A 275 -7.16 -9.02 9.07
N ASP A 276 -7.32 -7.93 8.33
CA ASP A 276 -8.47 -7.60 7.50
C ASP A 276 -8.24 -7.89 6.00
N MET A 277 -7.20 -8.66 5.64
CA MET A 277 -6.83 -8.96 4.26
C MET A 277 -6.83 -10.47 3.98
N TYR A 278 -7.95 -11.00 3.53
CA TYR A 278 -8.12 -12.43 3.29
C TYR A 278 -7.62 -12.88 1.90
N CYS A 279 -7.29 -14.17 1.79
CA CYS A 279 -6.92 -14.83 0.54
C CYS A 279 -8.16 -15.08 -0.33
N ASN A 280 -8.33 -14.31 -1.40
CA ASN A 280 -9.46 -14.40 -2.32
C ASN A 280 -9.21 -15.34 -3.52
N ASP A 281 -7.94 -15.48 -3.93
CA ASP A 281 -7.52 -16.48 -4.91
C ASP A 281 -6.59 -17.49 -4.22
N PRO A 282 -6.97 -18.77 -4.14
CA PRO A 282 -6.18 -19.79 -3.44
C PRO A 282 -4.85 -20.04 -4.14
N THR A 283 -4.73 -19.72 -5.43
CA THR A 283 -3.53 -20.01 -6.22
C THR A 283 -2.42 -18.97 -6.05
N SER A 284 -2.65 -17.92 -5.27
CA SER A 284 -1.71 -16.80 -5.03
C SER A 284 -0.31 -17.25 -4.60
N ALA A 285 -0.20 -18.30 -3.77
CA ALA A 285 1.08 -18.86 -3.37
C ALA A 285 1.85 -19.45 -4.56
N ARG A 286 1.20 -20.28 -5.37
CA ARG A 286 1.78 -20.87 -6.57
C ARG A 286 2.14 -19.81 -7.61
N GLN A 287 1.31 -18.78 -7.77
CA GLN A 287 1.62 -17.62 -8.62
C GLN A 287 2.91 -16.91 -8.20
N ALA A 288 3.13 -16.72 -6.89
CA ALA A 288 4.39 -16.15 -6.39
C ALA A 288 5.58 -17.10 -6.60
N MET A 289 5.37 -18.40 -6.43
CA MET A 289 6.40 -19.41 -6.65
C MET A 289 6.90 -19.44 -8.10
N CYS A 290 6.09 -19.11 -9.10
CA CYS A 290 6.54 -18.95 -10.49
C CYS A 290 7.75 -18.01 -10.63
N PHE A 291 7.90 -17.01 -9.77
CA PHE A 291 9.06 -16.11 -9.76
C PHE A 291 10.19 -16.57 -8.84
N HIS A 292 9.84 -17.11 -7.66
CA HIS A 292 10.84 -17.59 -6.71
C HIS A 292 11.54 -18.88 -7.14
N LEU A 293 10.92 -19.65 -8.05
CA LEU A 293 11.48 -20.88 -8.60
C LEU A 293 12.20 -20.65 -9.94
N ASP A 294 12.11 -19.45 -10.53
CA ASP A 294 12.89 -19.09 -11.72
C ASP A 294 14.38 -18.97 -11.37
N PRO A 295 15.27 -19.81 -11.93
CA PRO A 295 16.70 -19.78 -11.65
C PRO A 295 17.37 -18.44 -11.96
N GLN A 296 16.84 -17.67 -12.91
CA GLN A 296 17.41 -16.37 -13.30
C GLN A 296 17.01 -15.26 -12.32
N MET A 297 15.77 -15.27 -11.83
CA MET A 297 15.25 -14.21 -10.95
C MET A 297 15.51 -14.52 -9.48
N SER A 298 15.34 -15.77 -9.07
CA SER A 298 15.36 -16.20 -7.66
C SER A 298 16.58 -15.73 -6.87
N PRO A 299 17.84 -15.81 -7.37
CA PRO A 299 19.01 -15.43 -6.58
C PRO A 299 18.97 -14.00 -6.04
N SER A 300 18.36 -13.07 -6.79
CA SER A 300 18.27 -11.66 -6.42
C SER A 300 16.88 -11.22 -5.96
N LEU A 301 15.87 -12.10 -6.03
CA LEU A 301 14.48 -11.78 -5.72
C LEU A 301 14.20 -11.90 -4.21
N ALA A 302 13.85 -10.79 -3.58
CA ALA A 302 13.44 -10.77 -2.18
C ALA A 302 11.95 -11.06 -2.00
N PHE A 303 11.07 -10.48 -2.80
CA PHE A 303 9.62 -10.66 -2.61
C PHE A 303 8.80 -10.42 -3.88
N VAL A 304 7.62 -11.03 -3.92
CA VAL A 304 6.53 -10.80 -4.89
C VAL A 304 5.40 -10.06 -4.19
N GLN A 305 5.08 -8.85 -4.65
CA GLN A 305 4.02 -8.00 -4.12
C GLN A 305 2.77 -8.09 -5.02
N PHE A 306 1.62 -8.28 -4.39
CA PHE A 306 0.30 -8.18 -5.04
C PHE A 306 -0.36 -6.83 -4.72
N PRO A 307 -1.31 -6.35 -5.54
CA PRO A 307 -2.08 -5.15 -5.22
C PRO A 307 -2.91 -5.35 -3.95
N GLN A 308 -3.10 -4.27 -3.19
CA GLN A 308 -4.12 -4.26 -2.15
C GLN A 308 -5.45 -3.84 -2.77
N MET A 309 -6.40 -4.76 -2.76
CA MET A 309 -7.73 -4.56 -3.32
C MET A 309 -8.76 -4.65 -2.18
N PHE A 310 -9.84 -3.88 -2.28
CA PHE A 310 -10.85 -3.81 -1.22
C PHE A 310 -12.24 -4.14 -1.74
N TYR A 311 -13.04 -4.84 -0.94
CA TYR A 311 -14.38 -5.28 -1.34
C TYR A 311 -15.47 -4.23 -1.08
N ASN A 312 -15.25 -3.28 -0.18
CA ASN A 312 -16.24 -2.28 0.28
C ASN A 312 -16.10 -0.91 -0.41
N ILE A 313 -15.69 -0.90 -1.68
CA ILE A 313 -15.49 0.33 -2.45
C ILE A 313 -16.80 0.78 -3.10
N SER A 314 -17.19 2.04 -2.86
CA SER A 314 -18.36 2.65 -3.51
C SER A 314 -18.16 2.79 -5.01
N LYS A 315 -19.23 2.66 -5.81
CA LYS A 315 -19.21 2.92 -7.26
C LYS A 315 -18.71 4.33 -7.61
N ASN A 316 -18.90 5.30 -6.71
CA ASN A 316 -18.49 6.68 -6.89
C ASN A 316 -17.03 6.96 -6.43
N ASP A 317 -16.46 6.05 -5.63
CA ASP A 317 -15.15 6.12 -4.96
C ASP A 317 -14.62 7.55 -4.67
N ILE A 318 -15.41 8.36 -3.98
CA ILE A 318 -15.07 9.77 -3.70
C ILE A 318 -13.83 9.94 -2.81
N TYR A 319 -13.36 8.87 -2.18
CA TYR A 319 -12.19 8.85 -1.29
C TYR A 319 -10.91 8.33 -1.97
N ASP A 320 -10.99 7.90 -3.25
CA ASP A 320 -9.89 7.23 -3.97
C ASP A 320 -9.32 6.07 -3.13
N ASN A 321 -10.22 5.21 -2.65
CA ASN A 321 -9.88 4.04 -1.85
C ASN A 321 -9.35 2.89 -2.70
N GLN A 322 -9.64 2.87 -4.01
CA GLN A 322 -8.97 1.96 -4.95
C GLN A 322 -7.47 2.22 -5.04
N ALA A 323 -7.02 3.45 -4.74
CA ALA A 323 -5.65 3.91 -4.90
C ALA A 323 -5.08 3.51 -6.28
N ARG A 324 -5.90 3.65 -7.34
CA ARG A 324 -5.63 3.13 -8.69
C ARG A 324 -4.26 3.57 -9.20
N SER A 325 -3.92 4.86 -9.01
CA SER A 325 -2.62 5.41 -9.39
C SER A 325 -1.44 4.65 -8.76
N ALA A 326 -1.57 4.17 -7.52
CA ALA A 326 -0.53 3.36 -6.89
C ALA A 326 -0.38 2.00 -7.61
N TYR A 327 -1.44 1.20 -7.65
CA TYR A 327 -1.34 -0.19 -8.10
C TYR A 327 -1.30 -0.38 -9.62
N ARG A 328 -1.89 0.54 -10.40
CA ARG A 328 -1.90 0.44 -11.87
C ARG A 328 -0.78 1.21 -12.55
N ILE A 329 -0.22 2.22 -11.91
CA ILE A 329 0.80 3.08 -12.53
C ILE A 329 2.13 2.95 -11.80
N LYS A 330 2.15 3.25 -10.50
CA LYS A 330 3.40 3.34 -9.75
C LYS A 330 4.05 1.97 -9.54
N TRP A 331 3.31 0.95 -9.11
CA TRP A 331 3.86 -0.38 -8.85
C TRP A 331 4.30 -1.07 -10.15
N GLN A 332 3.49 -0.98 -11.22
CA GLN A 332 3.88 -1.45 -12.56
C GLN A 332 5.12 -0.71 -13.11
N GLY A 333 5.20 0.59 -12.84
CA GLY A 333 6.35 1.43 -13.20
C GLY A 333 7.64 1.02 -12.48
N MET A 334 7.56 0.81 -11.17
CA MET A 334 8.68 0.33 -10.35
C MET A 334 9.13 -1.06 -10.75
N ASP A 335 8.20 -1.94 -11.12
CA ASP A 335 8.50 -3.29 -11.63
C ASP A 335 9.33 -3.27 -12.92
N GLY A 336 9.15 -2.22 -13.71
CA GLY A 336 9.99 -1.84 -14.85
C GLY A 336 11.46 -1.55 -14.56
N ILE A 337 11.79 -1.25 -13.30
CA ILE A 337 13.12 -0.80 -12.87
C ILE A 337 13.79 -1.90 -12.07
N ARG A 338 13.33 -2.15 -10.84
CA ARG A 338 13.87 -3.17 -9.91
C ARG A 338 12.80 -3.81 -9.02
N GLY A 339 11.53 -3.47 -9.21
CA GLY A 339 10.41 -3.99 -8.44
C GLY A 339 9.74 -2.96 -7.53
N PRO A 340 8.49 -3.23 -7.10
CA PRO A 340 7.68 -2.35 -6.27
C PRO A 340 8.19 -2.23 -4.84
N SER A 341 7.64 -1.27 -4.09
CA SER A 341 7.85 -1.21 -2.64
C SER A 341 7.00 -2.26 -1.90
N LEU A 342 7.52 -2.74 -0.78
CA LEU A 342 6.83 -3.67 0.13
C LEU A 342 5.69 -2.94 0.86
N SER A 343 4.45 -3.38 0.65
CA SER A 343 3.25 -2.56 0.93
C SER A 343 2.52 -2.91 2.24
N GLY A 344 3.05 -3.79 3.09
CA GLY A 344 2.47 -4.09 4.42
C GLY A 344 1.62 -5.36 4.49
N THR A 345 1.04 -5.80 3.37
CA THR A 345 0.21 -7.00 3.27
C THR A 345 0.24 -7.54 1.84
N GLY A 346 -0.18 -8.79 1.64
CA GLY A 346 -0.35 -9.41 0.32
C GLY A 346 0.96 -9.58 -0.43
N PHE A 347 2.03 -9.98 0.26
CA PHE A 347 3.33 -10.22 -0.35
C PHE A 347 3.92 -11.54 0.11
N TYR A 348 4.60 -12.23 -0.81
CA TYR A 348 5.41 -13.41 -0.53
C TYR A 348 6.87 -12.99 -0.51
N LEU A 349 7.57 -13.23 0.60
CA LEU A 349 8.94 -12.81 0.84
C LEU A 349 9.83 -14.02 1.07
N LYS A 350 11.01 -14.01 0.47
CA LYS A 350 12.07 -14.98 0.73
C LYS A 350 12.72 -14.67 2.08
N ARG A 351 12.56 -15.57 3.05
CA ARG A 351 13.03 -15.43 4.44
C ARG A 351 14.49 -14.95 4.51
N LYS A 352 15.38 -15.55 3.70
CA LYS A 352 16.81 -15.18 3.61
C LYS A 352 17.05 -13.69 3.37
N ALA A 353 16.16 -13.01 2.64
CA ALA A 353 16.29 -11.58 2.37
C ALA A 353 16.26 -10.73 3.64
N LEU A 354 15.62 -11.20 4.72
CA LEU A 354 15.58 -10.51 6.01
C LEU A 354 16.87 -10.65 6.82
N TYR A 355 17.79 -11.55 6.45
CA TYR A 355 19.04 -11.77 7.19
C TYR A 355 20.27 -11.13 6.52
N GLY A 356 20.18 -10.71 5.25
CA GLY A 356 21.36 -10.22 4.54
C GLY A 356 21.12 -9.72 3.12
N SER A 357 22.18 -9.76 2.30
CA SER A 357 22.18 -9.35 0.88
C SER A 357 22.15 -10.58 -0.04
N PRO A 358 21.73 -10.46 -1.33
CA PRO A 358 21.53 -11.60 -2.23
C PRO A 358 22.71 -12.57 -2.36
N ASN A 359 23.93 -12.03 -2.43
CA ASN A 359 25.15 -12.78 -2.71
C ASN A 359 26.00 -13.07 -1.46
N CYS A 360 25.45 -12.84 -0.27
CA CYS A 360 26.14 -13.23 0.96
C CYS A 360 25.88 -14.71 1.26
N GLU A 361 26.93 -15.43 1.66
CA GLU A 361 26.77 -16.73 2.32
C GLU A 361 25.79 -16.58 3.49
N ASP A 362 24.97 -17.60 3.72
CA ASP A 362 24.03 -17.57 4.83
C ASP A 362 24.80 -17.53 6.15
N LYS A 363 24.81 -16.34 6.78
CA LYS A 363 25.34 -16.18 8.14
C LYS A 363 24.48 -16.88 9.19
N HIS A 364 23.25 -17.24 8.81
CA HIS A 364 22.36 -18.13 9.55
C HIS A 364 22.08 -19.35 8.66
N PRO A 365 23.04 -20.28 8.54
CA PRO A 365 22.83 -21.49 7.74
C PRO A 365 21.60 -22.22 8.27
N SER A 366 20.66 -22.47 7.37
CA SER A 366 19.44 -23.21 7.62
C SER A 366 19.76 -24.68 7.92
N GLU A 367 20.07 -25.02 9.18
CA GLU A 367 20.11 -26.44 9.61
C GLU A 367 18.72 -27.08 9.64
N ALA A 368 17.64 -26.32 9.44
CA ALA A 368 16.26 -26.74 9.62
C ALA A 368 15.45 -26.87 8.31
N GLN A 369 16.04 -27.38 7.22
CA GLN A 369 15.25 -27.96 6.11
C GLN A 369 14.63 -29.33 6.50
N ARG A 370 14.98 -29.88 7.67
CA ARG A 370 14.53 -31.20 8.15
C ARG A 370 13.21 -31.20 8.95
N THR A 371 12.61 -30.05 9.27
CA THR A 371 11.51 -29.99 10.27
C THR A 371 10.11 -29.77 9.69
N PHE A 372 9.97 -29.50 8.39
CA PHE A 372 8.65 -29.27 7.80
C PHE A 372 7.86 -30.60 7.75
N GLY A 373 6.83 -30.73 8.59
CA GLY A 373 5.94 -31.90 8.64
C GLY A 373 6.30 -33.00 9.65
N ASP A 374 7.47 -32.94 10.29
CA ASP A 374 7.91 -33.95 11.28
C ASP A 374 7.52 -33.60 12.73
N LEU A 375 6.89 -32.44 12.98
CA LEU A 375 6.36 -32.06 14.29
C LEU A 375 5.38 -33.09 14.87
N MET A 376 4.62 -33.77 14.00
CA MET A 376 3.64 -34.80 14.37
C MET A 376 4.28 -36.13 14.81
N LYS A 377 5.62 -36.25 14.79
CA LYS A 377 6.37 -37.45 15.22
C LYS A 377 7.17 -37.24 16.50
N PHE A 378 7.15 -36.04 17.09
CA PHE A 378 7.91 -35.77 18.30
C PHE A 378 7.33 -36.52 19.49
N SER A 379 8.22 -36.95 20.37
CA SER A 379 7.82 -37.43 21.70
C SER A 379 7.27 -36.27 22.54
N SER A 380 6.43 -36.56 23.52
CA SER A 380 5.85 -35.54 24.42
C SER A 380 6.93 -34.68 25.13
N GLY A 381 8.14 -35.20 25.33
CA GLY A 381 9.27 -34.45 25.88
C GLY A 381 9.88 -33.43 24.92
N GLU A 382 9.97 -33.76 23.63
CA GLU A 382 10.51 -32.88 22.58
C GLU A 382 9.55 -31.72 22.26
N GLU A 383 8.24 -31.98 22.23
CA GLU A 383 7.22 -30.93 22.08
C GLU A 383 7.31 -29.88 23.20
N ILE A 384 7.47 -30.32 24.45
CA ILE A 384 7.64 -29.43 25.60
C ILE A 384 8.93 -28.60 25.46
N ALA A 385 10.01 -29.18 24.94
CA ALA A 385 11.27 -28.47 24.72
C ALA A 385 11.12 -27.39 23.63
N ILE A 386 10.50 -27.72 22.49
CA ILE A 386 10.21 -26.78 21.40
C ILE A 386 9.32 -25.63 21.91
N LEU A 387 8.28 -25.93 22.68
CA LEU A 387 7.40 -24.91 23.26
C LEU A 387 8.13 -23.99 24.26
N LYS A 388 9.04 -24.55 25.07
CA LYS A 388 9.88 -23.74 25.98
C LYS A 388 10.80 -22.82 25.22
N GLU A 389 11.42 -23.30 24.14
CA GLU A 389 12.30 -22.49 23.31
C GLU A 389 11.52 -21.41 22.55
N ALA A 390 10.37 -21.74 21.96
CA ALA A 390 9.49 -20.78 21.30
C ALA A 390 9.06 -19.63 22.24
N LYS A 391 8.77 -19.94 23.51
CA LYS A 391 8.49 -18.91 24.54
C LYS A 391 9.67 -17.98 24.77
N LEU A 392 10.90 -18.50 24.76
CA LEU A 392 12.11 -17.68 24.88
C LEU A 392 12.29 -16.77 23.66
N LEU A 393 12.06 -17.29 22.45
CA LEU A 393 12.16 -16.53 21.19
C LEU A 393 11.12 -15.40 21.08
N ALA A 394 9.95 -15.60 21.70
CA ALA A 394 8.87 -14.62 21.80
C ALA A 394 9.03 -13.64 22.97
N SER A 395 10.10 -13.75 23.78
CA SER A 395 10.34 -12.83 24.90
C SER A 395 10.74 -11.44 24.44
N CYS A 396 10.32 -10.41 25.18
CA CYS A 396 10.74 -9.03 24.94
C CYS A 396 12.22 -8.76 25.25
N ASP A 397 12.90 -9.68 25.94
CA ASP A 397 14.33 -9.55 26.24
C ASP A 397 15.24 -10.21 25.19
N TYR A 398 14.69 -11.04 24.29
CA TYR A 398 15.48 -11.77 23.30
C TYR A 398 16.33 -10.85 22.41
N GLU A 399 15.78 -9.71 22.03
CA GLU A 399 16.40 -8.78 21.07
C GLU A 399 17.47 -7.89 21.71
N ARG A 400 17.68 -7.99 23.03
CA ARG A 400 18.63 -7.15 23.76
C ARG A 400 20.06 -7.41 23.30
N ASN A 401 20.78 -6.35 22.93
CA ASN A 401 22.15 -6.39 22.41
C ASN A 401 22.31 -7.25 21.14
N THR A 402 21.23 -7.41 20.38
CA THR A 402 21.24 -8.08 19.06
C THR A 402 21.07 -7.04 17.95
N LYS A 403 21.17 -7.49 16.69
CA LYS A 403 20.96 -6.65 15.50
C LYS A 403 19.52 -6.71 14.95
N TRP A 404 18.59 -7.31 15.69
CA TRP A 404 17.19 -7.44 15.29
C TRP A 404 16.49 -6.08 15.18
N GLY A 405 15.81 -5.88 14.06
CA GLY A 405 15.14 -4.64 13.68
C GLY A 405 16.06 -3.50 13.21
N GLU A 406 17.38 -3.64 13.35
CA GLU A 406 18.37 -2.68 12.85
C GLU A 406 18.97 -3.18 11.53
N GLU A 407 19.58 -4.36 11.55
CA GLU A 407 20.17 -5.01 10.37
C GLU A 407 19.41 -6.27 9.94
N ILE A 408 18.74 -6.94 10.87
CA ILE A 408 18.08 -8.23 10.67
C ILE A 408 16.57 -8.09 10.87
N GLY A 409 15.77 -8.77 10.04
CA GLY A 409 14.31 -8.78 10.15
C GLY A 409 13.63 -7.53 9.59
N PHE A 410 12.39 -7.32 10.03
CA PHE A 410 11.63 -6.11 9.75
C PHE A 410 12.16 -4.93 10.56
N SER A 411 12.36 -3.79 9.90
CA SER A 411 13.04 -2.64 10.48
C SER A 411 12.23 -1.92 11.57
N TYR A 412 12.92 -1.47 12.63
CA TYR A 412 12.37 -0.69 13.75
C TYR A 412 12.58 0.82 13.61
N GLU A 413 13.30 1.26 12.58
CA GLU A 413 13.65 2.68 12.34
C GLU A 413 12.43 3.53 11.95
N SER A 414 11.34 2.89 11.50
CA SER A 414 10.09 3.55 11.11
C SER A 414 8.87 2.77 11.57
N LEU A 415 7.79 3.49 11.89
CA LEU A 415 6.45 2.91 12.12
C LEU A 415 5.77 2.40 10.84
N LEU A 416 6.43 2.55 9.69
CA LEU A 416 6.06 2.02 8.38
C LEU A 416 7.02 0.88 8.04
N GLU A 417 6.98 -0.15 8.89
CA GLU A 417 8.02 -1.17 8.95
C GLU A 417 8.21 -1.87 7.61
N SER A 418 7.11 -2.19 6.92
CA SER A 418 7.17 -2.90 5.65
C SER A 418 7.77 -2.04 4.55
N THR A 419 7.25 -0.82 4.34
CA THR A 419 7.76 0.09 3.31
C THR A 419 9.24 0.39 3.51
N PHE A 420 9.67 0.63 4.75
CA PHE A 420 11.07 0.92 5.04
C PHE A 420 11.95 -0.33 4.94
N THR A 421 11.47 -1.50 5.36
CA THR A 421 12.18 -2.78 5.15
C THR A 421 12.38 -3.03 3.65
N GLY A 422 11.35 -2.88 2.82
CA GLY A 422 11.45 -3.00 1.36
C GLY A 422 12.48 -2.04 0.75
N TYR A 423 12.49 -0.77 1.21
CA TYR A 423 13.50 0.20 0.80
C TYR A 423 14.93 -0.26 1.15
N LEU A 424 15.15 -0.74 2.38
CA LEU A 424 16.46 -1.24 2.80
C LEU A 424 16.88 -2.50 2.03
N LEU A 425 15.95 -3.41 1.72
CA LEU A 425 16.21 -4.58 0.88
C LEU A 425 16.72 -4.16 -0.50
N HIS A 426 16.07 -3.18 -1.16
CA HIS A 426 16.54 -2.66 -2.44
C HIS A 426 17.91 -1.97 -2.34
N CYS A 427 18.17 -1.24 -1.24
CA CYS A 427 19.48 -0.65 -0.95
C CYS A 427 20.59 -1.71 -0.77
N ARG A 428 20.23 -2.91 -0.30
CA ARG A 428 21.15 -4.05 -0.13
C ARG A 428 21.37 -4.85 -1.42
N GLY A 429 20.70 -4.49 -2.52
CA GLY A 429 20.86 -5.15 -3.81
C GLY A 429 19.74 -6.12 -4.19
N TRP A 430 18.79 -6.39 -3.29
CA TRP A 430 17.63 -7.22 -3.63
C TRP A 430 16.74 -6.55 -4.69
N THR A 431 16.01 -7.38 -5.42
CA THR A 431 14.94 -7.00 -6.35
C THR A 431 13.60 -7.50 -5.83
N SER A 432 12.52 -7.04 -6.45
CA SER A 432 11.16 -7.49 -6.15
C SER A 432 10.34 -7.57 -7.42
N VAL A 433 9.20 -8.24 -7.36
CA VAL A 433 8.29 -8.40 -8.49
C VAL A 433 6.91 -7.88 -8.12
N TYR A 434 6.24 -7.25 -9.08
CA TYR A 434 4.82 -6.93 -8.98
C TYR A 434 3.98 -7.88 -9.84
N LEU A 435 3.00 -8.56 -9.23
CA LEU A 435 2.01 -9.34 -9.96
C LEU A 435 0.61 -8.77 -9.71
N CYS A 436 -0.09 -8.40 -10.78
CA CYS A 436 -1.46 -7.90 -10.73
C CYS A 436 -2.37 -8.82 -11.57
N PRO A 437 -2.85 -9.93 -10.99
CA PRO A 437 -3.73 -10.86 -11.69
C PRO A 437 -5.12 -10.27 -11.94
N THR A 438 -5.86 -10.86 -12.88
CA THR A 438 -7.23 -10.42 -13.21
C THR A 438 -8.19 -10.62 -12.04
N ARG A 439 -8.14 -11.79 -11.38
CA ARG A 439 -8.80 -12.03 -10.09
C ARG A 439 -7.89 -11.49 -8.98
N PRO A 440 -8.35 -10.57 -8.12
CA PRO A 440 -7.57 -10.13 -6.97
C PRO A 440 -7.22 -11.32 -6.07
N CYS A 441 -5.92 -11.51 -5.78
CA CYS A 441 -5.47 -12.57 -4.88
C CYS A 441 -5.82 -12.30 -3.42
N PHE A 442 -5.81 -11.04 -3.03
CA PHE A 442 -6.08 -10.60 -1.67
C PHE A 442 -7.16 -9.53 -1.70
N LEU A 443 -8.14 -9.64 -0.81
CA LEU A 443 -9.20 -8.66 -0.62
C LEU A 443 -9.29 -8.29 0.84
N GLY A 444 -9.41 -6.99 1.11
CA GLY A 444 -9.60 -6.50 2.45
C GLY A 444 -10.63 -5.40 2.57
N CYS A 445 -10.67 -4.80 3.76
CA CYS A 445 -11.59 -3.71 4.07
C CYS A 445 -10.86 -2.37 4.10
N THR A 446 -11.28 -1.42 3.28
CA THR A 446 -10.74 -0.05 3.31
C THR A 446 -11.49 0.80 4.33
N THR A 447 -10.83 1.85 4.84
CA THR A 447 -11.47 2.85 5.69
C THR A 447 -12.43 3.69 4.88
N ILE A 448 -13.69 3.74 5.29
CA ILE A 448 -14.72 4.60 4.72
C ILE A 448 -14.97 5.87 5.55
N ASP A 449 -14.26 6.01 6.68
CA ASP A 449 -14.28 7.19 7.55
C ASP A 449 -13.10 8.12 7.21
N MET A 450 -13.41 9.37 6.84
CA MET A 450 -12.42 10.40 6.54
C MET A 450 -11.47 10.64 7.72
N LYS A 451 -11.96 10.56 8.97
CA LYS A 451 -11.12 10.75 10.16
C LYS A 451 -10.01 9.72 10.22
N ASP A 452 -10.36 8.45 10.05
CA ASP A 452 -9.41 7.34 10.14
C ASP A 452 -8.43 7.36 8.96
N ALA A 453 -8.92 7.66 7.75
CA ALA A 453 -8.08 7.87 6.57
C ALA A 453 -7.05 8.99 6.78
N LEU A 454 -7.45 10.11 7.39
CA LEU A 454 -6.56 11.24 7.66
C LEU A 454 -5.56 10.95 8.79
N VAL A 455 -5.97 10.25 9.85
CA VAL A 455 -5.05 9.79 10.92
C VAL A 455 -3.97 8.87 10.33
N GLN A 456 -4.37 7.95 9.45
CA GLN A 456 -3.46 7.07 8.75
C GLN A 456 -2.50 7.86 7.84
N LEU A 457 -3.02 8.84 7.10
CA LEU A 457 -2.19 9.72 6.27
C LEU A 457 -1.18 10.52 7.10
N VAL A 458 -1.56 11.07 8.26
CA VAL A 458 -0.64 11.76 9.18
C VAL A 458 0.51 10.83 9.59
N LYS A 459 0.21 9.58 9.96
CA LYS A 459 1.21 8.57 10.30
C LYS A 459 2.19 8.35 9.14
N TRP A 460 1.66 8.18 7.94
CA TRP A 460 2.44 7.95 6.72
C TRP A 460 3.33 9.15 6.40
N SER A 461 2.73 10.35 6.31
CA SER A 461 3.43 11.58 5.96
C SER A 461 4.53 11.94 6.97
N SER A 462 4.25 11.84 8.27
CA SER A 462 5.23 12.12 9.31
C SER A 462 6.40 11.12 9.28
N GLY A 463 6.09 9.81 9.23
CA GLY A 463 7.10 8.76 9.25
C GLY A 463 7.99 8.73 8.00
N LEU A 464 7.40 8.96 6.83
CA LEU A 464 8.15 9.00 5.57
C LEU A 464 9.02 10.25 5.46
N LEU A 465 8.49 11.43 5.80
CA LEU A 465 9.28 12.66 5.74
C LEU A 465 10.43 12.65 6.76
N GLN A 466 10.24 12.00 7.93
CA GLN A 466 11.32 11.73 8.88
C GLN A 466 12.47 10.95 8.25
N ILE A 467 12.16 9.91 7.45
CA ILE A 467 13.18 9.15 6.70
C ILE A 467 13.87 10.05 5.66
N GLY A 468 13.11 10.88 4.93
CA GLY A 468 13.65 11.79 3.92
C GLY A 468 14.66 12.79 4.47
N LEU A 469 14.48 13.25 5.71
CA LEU A 469 15.39 14.16 6.41
C LEU A 469 16.50 13.44 7.21
N SER A 470 16.50 12.10 7.22
CA SER A 470 17.50 11.30 7.93
C SER A 470 18.69 10.92 7.03
N ARG A 471 19.66 10.21 7.62
CA ARG A 471 20.77 9.58 6.87
C ARG A 471 20.30 8.58 5.81
N PHE A 472 19.05 8.12 5.87
CA PHE A 472 18.47 7.14 4.94
C PHE A 472 17.73 7.79 3.77
N SER A 473 17.89 9.10 3.55
CA SER A 473 17.24 9.84 2.46
C SER A 473 17.46 9.17 1.09
N PRO A 474 16.41 9.00 0.27
CA PRO A 474 16.55 8.47 -1.09
C PRO A 474 17.47 9.32 -1.98
N LEU A 475 17.55 10.64 -1.71
CA LEU A 475 18.35 11.58 -2.51
C LEU A 475 19.85 11.51 -2.22
N SER A 476 20.27 10.82 -1.16
CA SER A 476 21.68 10.64 -0.81
C SER A 476 22.00 9.16 -0.66
N TYR A 477 21.48 8.54 0.41
CA TYR A 477 21.67 7.11 0.69
C TYR A 477 21.11 6.24 -0.43
N GLY A 478 19.89 6.52 -0.89
CA GLY A 478 19.26 5.79 -2.00
C GLY A 478 20.11 5.84 -3.26
N ILE A 479 20.43 7.04 -3.76
CA ILE A 479 21.25 7.21 -4.98
C ILE A 479 22.63 6.53 -4.87
N SER A 480 23.22 6.48 -3.66
CA SER A 480 24.50 5.78 -3.45
C SER A 480 24.40 4.25 -3.47
N ARG A 481 23.19 3.68 -3.37
CA ARG A 481 22.94 2.23 -3.17
C ARG A 481 22.05 1.59 -4.24
N MET A 482 21.29 2.39 -4.99
CA MET A 482 20.39 1.93 -6.05
C MET A 482 20.40 2.90 -7.23
N SER A 483 19.76 2.51 -8.35
CA SER A 483 19.68 3.37 -9.52
C SER A 483 18.95 4.67 -9.20
N ILE A 484 19.28 5.74 -9.93
CA ILE A 484 18.62 7.04 -9.78
C ILE A 484 17.11 6.89 -9.97
N LEU A 485 16.65 6.12 -10.95
CA LEU A 485 15.22 5.87 -11.19
C LEU A 485 14.53 5.18 -10.00
N GLN A 486 15.15 4.14 -9.42
CA GLN A 486 14.55 3.49 -8.23
C GLN A 486 14.55 4.43 -7.02
N SER A 487 15.62 5.21 -6.86
CA SER A 487 15.72 6.23 -5.80
C SER A 487 14.66 7.32 -5.95
N MET A 488 14.35 7.74 -7.17
CA MET A 488 13.27 8.68 -7.46
C MET A 488 11.90 8.12 -7.10
N CYS A 489 11.63 6.83 -7.38
CA CYS A 489 10.38 6.18 -6.97
C CYS A 489 10.18 6.23 -5.45
N TYR A 490 11.20 5.87 -4.68
CA TYR A 490 11.16 5.99 -3.21
C TYR A 490 11.09 7.44 -2.74
N GLY A 491 11.84 8.32 -3.39
CA GLY A 491 11.80 9.77 -3.16
C GLY A 491 10.40 10.33 -3.30
N TYR A 492 9.63 9.90 -4.32
CA TYR A 492 8.25 10.36 -4.49
C TYR A 492 7.39 10.06 -3.26
N PHE A 493 7.36 8.82 -2.79
CA PHE A 493 6.56 8.46 -1.61
C PHE A 493 7.03 9.23 -0.36
N ILE A 494 8.34 9.41 -0.23
CA ILE A 494 8.94 10.07 0.92
C ILE A 494 8.69 11.59 0.97
N TYR A 495 8.75 12.26 -0.17
CA TYR A 495 8.61 13.72 -0.26
C TYR A 495 7.22 14.20 -0.68
N GLN A 496 6.29 13.30 -0.98
CA GLN A 496 4.90 13.64 -1.27
C GLN A 496 4.25 14.59 -0.22
N PRO A 497 4.54 14.50 1.10
CA PRO A 497 3.97 15.43 2.08
C PRO A 497 4.27 16.92 1.81
N LEU A 498 5.34 17.23 1.07
CA LEU A 498 5.68 18.61 0.70
C LEU A 498 4.62 19.28 -0.20
N TYR A 499 3.75 18.51 -0.86
CA TYR A 499 2.58 19.06 -1.54
C TYR A 499 1.70 19.91 -0.60
N ALA A 500 1.64 19.60 0.69
CA ALA A 500 0.90 20.40 1.66
C ALA A 500 1.36 21.86 1.66
N ILE A 501 2.68 22.10 1.65
CA ILE A 501 3.26 23.45 1.64
C ILE A 501 2.90 24.17 0.34
N ALA A 502 3.05 23.48 -0.79
CA ALA A 502 2.75 24.03 -2.11
C ALA A 502 1.26 24.42 -2.23
N PHE A 503 0.35 23.54 -1.83
CA PHE A 503 -1.09 23.81 -1.88
C PHE A 503 -1.53 24.92 -0.93
N LEU A 504 -0.96 24.99 0.28
CA LEU A 504 -1.24 26.10 1.21
C LEU A 504 -0.84 27.45 0.58
N ILE A 505 0.33 27.52 -0.04
CA ILE A 505 0.78 28.73 -0.74
C ILE A 505 -0.19 29.07 -1.89
N TYR A 506 -0.51 28.11 -2.76
CA TYR A 506 -1.39 28.32 -3.93
C TYR A 506 -2.85 28.63 -3.59
N GLY A 507 -3.33 28.20 -2.42
CA GLY A 507 -4.69 28.49 -1.98
C GLY A 507 -4.80 29.70 -1.04
N ILE A 508 -3.69 30.38 -0.71
CA ILE A 508 -3.68 31.61 0.08
C ILE A 508 -3.14 32.79 -0.73
N ILE A 509 -1.95 32.66 -1.30
CA ILE A 509 -1.22 33.79 -1.90
C ILE A 509 -1.92 34.33 -3.16
N PRO A 510 -2.36 33.49 -4.12
CA PRO A 510 -3.09 33.99 -5.29
C PRO A 510 -4.41 34.66 -4.95
N GLN A 511 -5.11 34.18 -3.92
CA GLN A 511 -6.40 34.69 -3.46
C GLN A 511 -6.22 36.08 -2.85
N LEU A 512 -5.24 36.25 -1.96
CA LEU A 512 -4.92 37.55 -1.39
C LEU A 512 -4.44 38.54 -2.45
N CYS A 513 -3.60 38.09 -3.39
CA CYS A 513 -3.15 38.94 -4.50
C CYS A 513 -4.31 39.34 -5.41
N PHE A 514 -5.27 38.43 -5.65
CA PHE A 514 -6.47 38.71 -6.44
C PHE A 514 -7.32 39.81 -5.81
N LEU A 515 -7.58 39.72 -4.50
CA LEU A 515 -8.30 40.73 -3.74
C LEU A 515 -7.63 42.12 -3.83
N ASN A 516 -6.29 42.14 -3.76
CA ASN A 516 -5.50 43.37 -3.80
C ASN A 516 -5.20 43.88 -5.22
N GLY A 517 -5.62 43.16 -6.28
CA GLY A 517 -5.35 43.53 -7.67
C GLY A 517 -3.87 43.39 -8.08
N ILE A 518 -3.14 42.47 -7.45
CA ILE A 518 -1.71 42.24 -7.68
C ILE A 518 -1.54 41.08 -8.69
N PRO A 519 -0.93 41.31 -9.87
CA PRO A 519 -0.75 40.28 -10.88
C PRO A 519 0.33 39.28 -10.48
N LEU A 520 -0.01 37.99 -10.46
CA LEU A 520 0.94 36.89 -10.26
C LEU A 520 1.21 36.08 -11.53
N TYR A 521 0.44 36.32 -12.59
CA TYR A 521 0.57 35.63 -13.87
C TYR A 521 0.80 36.65 -14.99
N PRO A 522 1.39 36.24 -16.12
CA PRO A 522 1.43 37.09 -17.30
C PRO A 522 0.01 37.46 -17.76
N LYS A 523 -0.12 38.59 -18.46
CA LYS A 523 -1.40 38.98 -19.08
C LYS A 523 -1.89 37.87 -20.01
N VAL A 524 -3.21 37.62 -20.04
CA VAL A 524 -3.80 36.51 -20.81
C VAL A 524 -3.43 36.52 -22.31
N LEU A 525 -3.25 37.71 -22.89
CA LEU A 525 -2.85 37.90 -24.30
C LEU A 525 -1.33 37.77 -24.53
N SER A 526 -0.53 37.61 -23.47
CA SER A 526 0.92 37.46 -23.58
C SER A 526 1.29 36.02 -23.97
N SER A 527 2.30 35.87 -24.83
CA SER A 527 2.88 34.57 -25.14
C SER A 527 3.38 33.81 -23.90
N TRP A 528 3.78 34.51 -22.84
CA TRP A 528 4.18 33.87 -21.58
C TRP A 528 2.99 33.22 -20.85
N PHE A 529 1.77 33.73 -20.99
CA PHE A 529 0.59 33.09 -20.41
C PHE A 529 0.33 31.71 -21.05
N ALA A 530 0.67 31.54 -22.33
CA ALA A 530 0.61 30.25 -23.01
C ALA A 530 1.53 29.21 -22.32
N VAL A 531 2.70 29.61 -21.82
CA VAL A 531 3.61 28.71 -21.06
C VAL A 531 2.93 28.22 -19.77
N PHE A 532 2.39 29.13 -18.96
CA PHE A 532 1.72 28.79 -17.70
C PHE A 532 0.50 27.88 -17.91
N SER A 533 -0.37 28.24 -18.87
CA SER A 533 -1.53 27.42 -19.21
C SER A 533 -1.13 26.05 -19.76
N THR A 534 -0.07 25.97 -20.57
CA THR A 534 0.44 24.71 -21.12
C THR A 534 0.97 23.78 -20.04
N VAL A 535 1.72 24.27 -19.05
CA VAL A 535 2.17 23.44 -17.91
C VAL A 535 0.96 22.84 -17.19
N TYR A 536 -0.04 23.68 -16.86
CA TYR A 536 -1.24 23.23 -16.18
C TYR A 536 -2.03 22.19 -16.99
N LEU A 537 -2.34 22.49 -18.26
CA LEU A 537 -3.07 21.60 -19.16
C LEU A 537 -2.33 20.28 -19.39
N SER A 538 -1.00 20.33 -19.51
CA SER A 538 -0.16 19.15 -19.70
C SER A 538 -0.15 18.24 -18.48
N ALA A 539 -0.13 18.80 -17.25
CA ALA A 539 -0.19 18.02 -16.02
C ALA A 539 -1.55 17.34 -15.84
N ILE A 540 -2.65 18.09 -15.95
CA ILE A 540 -4.00 17.54 -15.79
C ILE A 540 -4.34 16.55 -16.91
N GLY A 541 -3.85 16.80 -18.12
CA GLY A 541 -4.04 15.94 -19.29
C GLY A 541 -3.33 14.60 -19.14
N GLN A 542 -2.12 14.57 -18.57
CA GLN A 542 -1.43 13.32 -18.24
C GLN A 542 -2.24 12.46 -17.28
N GLN A 543 -2.73 13.05 -16.18
CA GLN A 543 -3.51 12.30 -15.20
C GLN A 543 -4.85 11.84 -15.78
N LEU A 544 -5.52 12.68 -16.57
CA LEU A 544 -6.76 12.30 -17.24
C LEU A 544 -6.52 11.13 -18.20
N HIS A 545 -5.47 11.19 -19.02
CA HIS A 545 -5.09 10.10 -19.91
C HIS A 545 -4.84 8.80 -19.14
N GLU A 546 -4.15 8.86 -18.01
CA GLU A 546 -3.90 7.71 -17.15
C GLU A 546 -5.18 7.12 -16.55
N VAL A 547 -6.10 7.96 -16.07
CA VAL A 547 -7.40 7.51 -15.54
C VAL A 547 -8.19 6.78 -16.62
N LEU A 548 -8.32 7.38 -17.80
CA LEU A 548 -9.09 6.81 -18.91
C LEU A 548 -8.45 5.53 -19.46
N SER A 549 -7.11 5.49 -19.53
CA SER A 549 -6.37 4.33 -20.06
C SER A 549 -6.44 3.09 -19.17
N ASP A 550 -6.79 3.25 -17.90
CA ASP A 550 -6.99 2.16 -16.94
C ASP A 550 -8.49 1.88 -16.69
N GLY A 551 -9.39 2.42 -17.52
CA GLY A 551 -10.84 2.18 -17.46
C GLY A 551 -11.62 3.06 -16.48
N GLY A 552 -10.97 4.06 -15.88
CA GLY A 552 -11.64 5.07 -15.05
C GLY A 552 -12.47 6.06 -15.87
N THR A 553 -13.34 6.81 -15.20
CA THR A 553 -14.20 7.82 -15.84
C THR A 553 -13.66 9.24 -15.62
N THR A 554 -14.23 10.23 -16.33
CA THR A 554 -13.97 11.65 -16.05
C THR A 554 -14.37 12.04 -14.63
N LEU A 555 -15.42 11.42 -14.08
CA LEU A 555 -15.80 11.56 -12.68
C LEU A 555 -14.73 11.01 -11.73
N THR A 556 -14.15 9.85 -12.06
CA THR A 556 -13.00 9.28 -11.31
C THR A 556 -11.84 10.26 -11.30
N TRP A 557 -11.47 10.82 -12.46
CA TRP A 557 -10.41 11.82 -12.56
C TRP A 557 -10.70 13.05 -11.69
N TRP A 558 -11.92 13.57 -11.73
CA TRP A 558 -12.32 14.73 -10.93
C TRP A 558 -12.29 14.45 -9.43
N ASN A 559 -12.72 13.25 -9.01
CA ASN A 559 -12.65 12.82 -7.62
C ASN A 559 -11.20 12.63 -7.16
N GLU A 560 -10.32 12.05 -7.99
CA GLU A 560 -8.88 11.94 -7.72
C GLU A 560 -8.23 13.32 -7.53
N GLN A 561 -8.55 14.32 -8.37
CA GLN A 561 -8.08 15.71 -8.18
C GLN A 561 -8.51 16.27 -6.81
N ARG A 562 -9.81 16.14 -6.51
CA ARG A 562 -10.39 16.68 -5.29
C ARG A 562 -9.75 16.05 -4.05
N ILE A 563 -9.73 14.72 -3.98
CA ILE A 563 -9.23 14.02 -2.80
C ILE A 563 -7.72 14.20 -2.63
N TRP A 564 -6.96 14.38 -3.71
CA TRP A 564 -5.55 14.71 -3.64
C TRP A 564 -5.30 16.06 -2.93
N VAL A 565 -6.07 17.09 -3.30
CA VAL A 565 -6.02 18.40 -2.61
C VAL A 565 -6.46 18.25 -1.15
N ILE A 566 -7.57 17.55 -0.89
CA ILE A 566 -8.07 17.32 0.47
C ILE A 566 -6.99 16.66 1.33
N LYS A 567 -6.47 15.50 0.90
CA LYS A 567 -5.43 14.73 1.60
C LYS A 567 -4.18 15.59 1.86
N SER A 568 -3.79 16.43 0.90
CA SER A 568 -2.59 17.27 1.01
C SER A 568 -2.75 18.42 2.01
N VAL A 569 -3.86 19.16 1.95
CA VAL A 569 -4.12 20.33 2.83
C VAL A 569 -4.53 19.90 4.25
N SER A 570 -4.99 18.67 4.43
CA SER A 570 -5.34 18.10 5.73
C SER A 570 -4.25 17.14 6.24
N GLY A 571 -4.36 15.83 5.99
CA GLY A 571 -3.51 14.81 6.59
C GLY A 571 -2.01 15.01 6.35
N SER A 572 -1.59 15.37 5.13
CA SER A 572 -0.17 15.65 4.87
C SER A 572 0.33 16.89 5.60
N CYS A 573 -0.48 17.96 5.65
CA CYS A 573 -0.17 19.17 6.42
C CYS A 573 0.03 18.86 7.91
N PHE A 574 -0.89 18.10 8.51
CA PHE A 574 -0.77 17.65 9.89
C PHE A 574 0.40 16.67 10.09
N GLY A 575 0.75 15.87 9.08
CA GLY A 575 1.94 15.02 9.10
C GLY A 575 3.25 15.82 9.14
N CYS A 576 3.36 16.89 8.34
CA CYS A 576 4.48 17.82 8.38
C CYS A 576 4.59 18.52 9.74
N LEU A 577 3.44 18.97 10.29
CA LEU A 577 3.39 19.58 11.62
C LEU A 577 3.78 18.59 12.72
N ASP A 578 3.32 17.34 12.64
CA ASP A 578 3.65 16.28 13.60
C ASP A 578 5.15 15.97 13.61
N LEU A 579 5.80 15.96 12.44
CA LEU A 579 7.25 15.84 12.35
C LEU A 579 7.96 17.03 13.01
N PHE A 580 7.52 18.26 12.74
CA PHE A 580 8.09 19.46 13.37
C PHE A 580 7.96 19.43 14.90
N MET A 581 6.79 19.02 15.41
CA MET A 581 6.54 18.86 16.86
C MET A 581 7.41 17.78 17.50
N LYS A 582 7.66 16.67 16.79
CA LYS A 582 8.58 15.63 17.25
C LYS A 582 10.02 16.13 17.29
N TRP A 583 10.45 16.87 16.26
CA TRP A 583 11.81 17.39 16.18
C TRP A 583 12.10 18.47 17.22
N SER A 584 11.11 19.32 17.52
CA SER A 584 11.18 20.31 18.61
C SER A 584 11.04 19.71 20.02
N GLY A 585 10.90 18.38 20.14
CA GLY A 585 10.78 17.69 21.44
C GLY A 585 9.42 17.88 22.13
N MET A 586 8.46 18.56 21.49
CA MET A 586 7.14 18.87 22.06
C MET A 586 6.22 17.65 22.13
N LYS A 587 6.49 16.60 21.34
CA LYS A 587 5.62 15.43 21.25
C LYS A 587 6.42 14.13 21.15
N LYS A 588 6.05 13.14 21.98
CA LYS A 588 6.55 11.76 21.86
C LYS A 588 5.82 11.03 20.73
N THR A 589 6.50 10.06 20.10
CA THR A 589 5.91 9.22 19.06
C THR A 589 4.77 8.36 19.62
N THR A 590 3.53 8.67 19.24
CA THR A 590 2.33 7.89 19.61
C THR A 590 1.83 7.10 18.41
N PHE A 591 1.63 5.79 18.57
CA PHE A 591 0.95 4.95 17.60
C PHE A 591 -0.54 4.87 17.93
N ARG A 592 -1.39 5.06 16.92
CA ARG A 592 -2.83 4.86 17.03
C ARG A 592 -3.25 3.84 15.99
N LEU A 593 -3.90 2.77 16.45
CA LEU A 593 -4.47 1.76 15.56
C LEU A 593 -5.68 2.33 14.83
N THR A 594 -5.76 2.07 13.52
CA THR A 594 -6.91 2.43 12.69
C THR A 594 -8.07 1.50 13.00
N ASN A 595 -9.29 2.02 13.02
CA ASN A 595 -10.46 1.17 13.16
C ASN A 595 -10.73 0.42 11.85
N LYS A 596 -10.84 -0.90 11.92
CA LYS A 596 -11.15 -1.78 10.78
C LYS A 596 -12.61 -2.26 10.78
N ALA A 597 -13.38 -1.92 11.81
CA ALA A 597 -14.81 -2.19 11.83
C ALA A 597 -15.56 -1.30 10.82
N VAL A 598 -16.45 -1.91 10.03
CA VAL A 598 -17.31 -1.21 9.07
C VAL A 598 -18.55 -0.67 9.78
N ASP A 599 -18.78 0.63 9.66
CA ASP A 599 -19.98 1.32 10.13
C ASP A 599 -20.99 1.43 8.97
N LYS A 600 -22.18 0.82 9.13
CA LYS A 600 -23.20 0.74 8.09
C LYS A 600 -23.73 2.13 7.68
N ASP A 601 -23.92 3.04 8.64
CA ASP A 601 -24.45 4.38 8.36
C ASP A 601 -23.46 5.20 7.53
N LYS A 602 -22.16 5.02 7.78
CA LYS A 602 -21.09 5.67 7.00
C LYS A 602 -20.98 5.08 5.60
N LEU A 603 -21.19 3.76 5.45
CA LEU A 603 -21.16 3.10 4.16
C LEU A 603 -22.27 3.61 3.24
N GLU A 604 -23.49 3.79 3.76
CA GLU A 604 -24.59 4.36 2.98
C GLU A 604 -24.31 5.78 2.47
N LYS A 605 -23.67 6.64 3.28
CA LYS A 605 -23.25 7.98 2.84
C LYS A 605 -22.21 7.91 1.72
N TYR A 606 -21.24 7.00 1.85
CA TYR A 606 -20.20 6.79 0.85
C TYR A 606 -20.76 6.26 -0.48
N GLU A 607 -21.77 5.39 -0.44
CA GLU A 607 -22.50 4.94 -1.64
C GLU A 607 -23.23 6.10 -2.33
N LYS A 608 -23.85 6.99 -1.55
CA LYS A 608 -24.51 8.22 -2.04
C LYS A 608 -23.53 9.29 -2.54
N GLY A 609 -22.21 9.07 -2.40
CA GLY A 609 -21.19 10.03 -2.82
C GLY A 609 -21.08 11.25 -1.91
N GLU A 610 -21.57 11.15 -0.67
CA GLU A 610 -21.48 12.21 0.33
C GLU A 610 -20.26 12.04 1.23
N PHE A 611 -19.48 13.11 1.43
CA PHE A 611 -18.35 13.09 2.35
C PHE A 611 -18.85 13.09 3.81
N ASP A 612 -18.41 12.12 4.59
CA ASP A 612 -18.51 12.16 6.04
C ASP A 612 -17.30 12.84 6.68
N PHE A 613 -17.53 13.93 7.41
CA PHE A 613 -16.51 14.69 8.15
C PHE A 613 -16.67 14.58 9.67
N GLN A 614 -17.60 13.74 10.15
CA GLN A 614 -17.84 13.56 11.57
C GLN A 614 -16.55 13.09 12.27
N GLY A 615 -16.16 13.77 13.35
CA GLY A 615 -14.92 13.47 14.07
C GLY A 615 -13.61 13.85 13.36
N ALA A 616 -13.63 14.27 12.09
CA ALA A 616 -12.48 14.78 11.34
C ALA A 616 -12.34 16.32 11.40
N THR A 617 -13.14 16.99 12.23
CA THR A 617 -13.34 18.45 12.19
C THR A 617 -12.03 19.24 12.32
N MET A 618 -11.12 18.81 13.20
CA MET A 618 -9.80 19.43 13.35
C MET A 618 -8.98 19.38 12.06
N PHE A 619 -8.98 18.24 11.36
CA PHE A 619 -8.23 18.07 10.12
C PHE A 619 -8.79 18.91 8.96
N MET A 620 -10.08 19.25 9.02
CA MET A 620 -10.75 20.03 7.98
C MET A 620 -10.60 21.55 8.17
N ILE A 621 -10.05 22.02 9.30
CA ILE A 621 -9.88 23.46 9.58
C ILE A 621 -9.07 24.17 8.49
N PRO A 622 -7.85 23.72 8.10
CA PRO A 622 -7.05 24.43 7.10
C PRO A 622 -7.79 24.56 5.76
N LEU A 623 -8.45 23.48 5.35
CA LEU A 623 -9.16 23.42 4.08
C LEU A 623 -10.43 24.27 4.09
N SER A 624 -11.17 24.30 5.20
CA SER A 624 -12.34 25.16 5.36
C SER A 624 -11.94 26.64 5.39
N ALA A 625 -10.85 26.98 6.09
CA ALA A 625 -10.30 28.32 6.11
C ALA A 625 -9.87 28.79 4.71
N MET A 626 -9.20 27.93 3.94
CA MET A 626 -8.82 28.22 2.55
C MET A 626 -10.05 28.39 1.64
N ALA A 627 -11.09 27.57 1.80
CA ALA A 627 -12.31 27.70 1.01
C ALA A 627 -13.03 29.03 1.30
N ILE A 628 -13.14 29.42 2.58
CA ILE A 628 -13.73 30.71 2.99
C ILE A 628 -12.87 31.87 2.47
N LEU A 629 -11.54 31.81 2.63
CA LEU A 629 -10.62 32.81 2.11
C LEU A 629 -10.78 32.97 0.60
N ASN A 630 -10.82 31.87 -0.15
CA ASN A 630 -11.01 31.89 -1.59
C ASN A 630 -12.35 32.54 -1.97
N MET A 631 -13.45 32.24 -1.27
CA MET A 631 -14.76 32.87 -1.52
C MET A 631 -14.74 34.39 -1.27
N VAL A 632 -14.19 34.82 -0.13
CA VAL A 632 -14.11 36.24 0.25
C VAL A 632 -13.23 37.00 -0.74
N CYS A 633 -12.04 36.47 -1.02
CA CYS A 633 -11.12 37.05 -1.99
C CYS A 633 -11.69 37.04 -3.41
N PHE A 634 -12.49 36.04 -3.80
CA PHE A 634 -13.11 35.97 -5.11
C PHE A 634 -14.12 37.11 -5.31
N ILE A 635 -15.03 37.28 -4.36
CA ILE A 635 -16.06 38.33 -4.41
C ILE A 635 -15.41 39.72 -4.39
N GLY A 636 -14.49 39.96 -3.45
CA GLY A 636 -13.79 41.24 -3.35
C GLY A 636 -12.88 41.51 -4.56
N GLY A 637 -12.21 40.48 -5.08
CA GLY A 637 -11.38 40.55 -6.28
C GLY A 637 -12.19 40.90 -7.53
N LEU A 638 -13.36 40.28 -7.73
CA LEU A 638 -14.27 40.64 -8.83
C LEU A 638 -14.73 42.11 -8.75
N GLY A 639 -15.13 42.58 -7.58
CA GLY A 639 -15.47 43.99 -7.37
C GLY A 639 -14.29 44.92 -7.68
N GLY A 640 -13.09 44.53 -7.24
CA GLY A 640 -11.84 45.23 -7.54
C GLY A 640 -11.50 45.29 -9.03
N ILE A 641 -11.76 44.22 -9.79
CA ILE A 641 -11.53 44.21 -11.24
C ILE A 641 -12.50 45.15 -11.96
N ILE A 642 -13.78 45.14 -11.59
CA ILE A 642 -14.78 46.01 -12.22
C ILE A 642 -14.37 47.48 -12.05
N LEU A 643 -13.86 47.84 -10.87
CA LEU A 643 -13.37 49.18 -10.57
C LEU A 643 -12.07 49.52 -11.31
N ARG A 644 -11.09 48.62 -11.33
CA ARG A 644 -9.74 48.86 -11.91
C ARG A 644 -9.64 48.59 -13.42
N ARG A 645 -10.64 47.94 -14.01
CA ARG A 645 -10.68 47.48 -15.42
C ARG A 645 -9.47 46.64 -15.85
N ASN A 646 -8.90 45.85 -14.94
CA ASN A 646 -7.66 45.07 -15.17
C ASN A 646 -7.90 43.57 -15.42
N TYR A 647 -8.95 43.23 -16.17
CA TYR A 647 -9.36 41.85 -16.46
C TYR A 647 -8.23 40.99 -17.07
N GLU A 648 -7.48 41.55 -18.02
CA GLU A 648 -6.40 40.85 -18.72
C GLU A 648 -5.24 40.45 -17.81
N GLU A 649 -4.98 41.26 -16.77
CA GLU A 649 -3.88 41.05 -15.81
C GLU A 649 -4.25 40.05 -14.72
N MET A 650 -5.53 39.96 -14.37
CA MET A 650 -6.01 39.11 -13.27
C MET A 650 -6.57 37.76 -13.73
N PHE A 651 -6.61 37.49 -15.04
CA PHE A 651 -7.27 36.29 -15.60
C PHE A 651 -6.79 34.98 -14.97
N GLY A 652 -5.48 34.82 -14.76
CA GLY A 652 -4.92 33.62 -14.13
C GLY A 652 -5.45 33.38 -12.71
N GLN A 653 -5.55 34.44 -11.90
CA GLN A 653 -6.12 34.35 -10.55
C GLN A 653 -7.64 34.07 -10.58
N ILE A 654 -8.38 34.67 -11.51
CA ILE A 654 -9.82 34.40 -11.70
C ILE A 654 -10.02 32.91 -11.97
N PHE A 655 -9.30 32.37 -12.96
CA PHE A 655 -9.38 30.97 -13.33
C PHE A 655 -9.05 30.05 -12.16
N LEU A 656 -7.93 30.30 -11.47
CA LEU A 656 -7.50 29.50 -10.33
C LEU A 656 -8.54 29.52 -9.19
N SER A 657 -9.09 30.70 -8.88
CA SER A 657 -10.08 30.84 -7.82
C SER A 657 -11.40 30.12 -8.14
N LEU A 658 -11.85 30.20 -9.39
CA LEU A 658 -13.00 29.43 -9.90
C LEU A 658 -12.74 27.92 -9.84
N PHE A 659 -11.56 27.48 -10.24
CA PHE A 659 -11.17 26.07 -10.20
C PHE A 659 -11.16 25.52 -8.77
N ILE A 660 -10.57 26.26 -7.82
CA ILE A 660 -10.56 25.89 -6.40
C ILE A 660 -11.99 25.83 -5.84
N MET A 661 -12.85 26.79 -6.21
CA MET A 661 -14.25 26.79 -5.79
C MET A 661 -15.00 25.58 -6.34
N ALA A 662 -14.80 25.22 -7.61
CA ALA A 662 -15.40 24.05 -8.23
C ALA A 662 -14.94 22.74 -7.56
N LEU A 663 -13.65 22.60 -7.25
CA LEU A 663 -13.13 21.44 -6.50
C LEU A 663 -13.71 21.35 -5.09
N SER A 664 -13.85 22.50 -4.41
CA SER A 664 -14.31 22.60 -3.02
C SER A 664 -15.82 22.48 -2.85
N TYR A 665 -16.60 22.51 -3.94
CA TYR A 665 -18.06 22.59 -3.88
C TYR A 665 -18.73 21.52 -2.98
N PRO A 666 -18.43 20.21 -3.11
CA PRO A 666 -19.06 19.19 -2.24
C PRO A 666 -18.71 19.37 -0.76
N MET A 667 -17.55 19.95 -0.47
CA MET A 667 -17.14 20.23 0.90
C MET A 667 -17.90 21.40 1.49
N ILE A 668 -18.06 22.47 0.72
CA ILE A 668 -18.86 23.65 1.11
C ILE A 668 -20.30 23.21 1.37
N GLN A 669 -20.87 22.36 0.52
CA GLN A 669 -22.19 21.77 0.75
C GLN A 669 -22.26 20.98 2.07
N GLY A 670 -21.25 20.14 2.35
CA GLY A 670 -21.16 19.38 3.60
C GLY A 670 -21.10 20.27 4.85
N LEU A 671 -20.30 21.34 4.81
CA LEU A 671 -20.20 22.31 5.91
C LEU A 671 -21.52 23.06 6.15
N LEU A 672 -22.20 23.48 5.08
CA LEU A 672 -23.48 24.19 5.16
C LEU A 672 -24.62 23.30 5.69
N LYS A 673 -24.67 22.02 5.29
CA LYS A 673 -25.64 21.04 5.81
C LYS A 673 -25.47 20.83 7.33
N ARG A 674 -24.23 20.83 7.84
CA ARG A 674 -23.92 20.65 9.27
C ARG A 674 -24.37 21.85 10.12
N SER A 675 -24.17 23.07 9.62
CA SER A 675 -24.65 24.30 10.27
C SER A 675 -26.18 24.36 10.42
N LYS A 676 -26.93 23.72 9.51
CA LYS A 676 -28.40 23.61 9.62
C LYS A 676 -28.85 22.58 10.67
N LYS A 677 -28.11 21.47 10.83
CA LYS A 677 -28.39 20.43 11.82
C LYS A 677 -28.03 20.83 13.26
N GLU A 678 -27.04 21.70 13.46
CA GLU A 678 -26.69 22.22 14.80
C GLU A 678 -27.64 23.34 15.28
N LYS A 679 -28.55 23.81 14.42
CA LYS A 679 -29.58 24.82 14.74
C LYS A 679 -30.98 24.21 14.94
N GLN A 680 -31.12 22.90 14.78
CA GLN A 680 -32.29 22.10 15.17
C GLN A 680 -31.92 21.28 16.40
#